data_AF-A0A2S9YJC9-F1
#
_entry.id   AF-A0A2S9YJC9-F1
#
_cell.length_a   1.000
_cell.length_b   1.000
_cell.length_c   1.000
_cell.angle_alpha   90.00
_cell.angle_beta   90.00
_cell.angle_gamma   90.00
#
_symmetry.space_group_name_H-M   'P 1'
#
loop_
_entity.id
_entity.type
_entity.pdbx_description
1 polymer ?
#
loop_
_entity_poly.entity_id
_entity_poly.type
_entity_poly.pdbx_seq_one_letter_code
_entity_poly.pdbx_strand_id
1 'polypeptide(L)'
;MAEELYLRLFAELNESRFDSPQTESLLAELGSRAVAFRAFAHVRRRAWGRARADFVRALDHHGEVDPVTAWICGAGLIAARDYDRGLAALSQAAATAAPDDEVGVATRARKLALKYTTLLGWSHEARELRESIATLDIHGAKHLRAHSLELQRRAAIRRRAQQALEGPPETSARKAFALLFRDGPDAAGEALDTLLRRHGQHPALLRARLRLELLLDQLEAAEQRAAALSDDNAAALRTERAALALAWGDANQAMLLTREAGDDPQLLYLRGLATRLLVDDPGEAAELFERARVALPSSVAINLALAVTRHLQDPHGLNAGIERRFEELLEWAPGLLADAAASAGVSLWTDDGPAAEREVKAKILQRAHGMLTSERDVNLSTYARRGAGDQLRLRHVAPVGDGPSHCAKIHQDEDELISQYEAVLVWAIGVRPPQPEQADARRSEHEAERRDDSDPTELWTPRYLSHEQIEQFLRDGFILLPRAFDPELAHRWREDAKRRLRDEPEQWVRGYDPSDEARSLANFSADDPSTWNRSRIDLLGPETLVIEEFSPTAWAAICDLLGGPARIETKSWGNYLILNLRDEDPDAKDQPSGHATSWHIDDPSPATRVDRIRNGLVCIALFDKLLPRSGNTWLALDSVARVARELAAHPAGVDFVTDRGSRITKLCERFYEVVGDAGDILLLHPLLMHSASQNRSGRIRWMANPMVYMKQPLDITRPVEQLSPVELAIHRAIHQAIQAE
;
A
#
# COMPACT_ATOMS: atom_id res chain seq x y z
N MET A 1 11.23 -41.76 -11.73
CA MET A 1 10.32 -41.76 -12.90
C MET A 1 9.74 -40.37 -13.12
N ALA A 2 8.91 -39.82 -12.22
CA ALA A 2 8.36 -38.46 -12.38
C ALA A 2 9.44 -37.35 -12.48
N GLU A 3 10.49 -37.39 -11.65
CA GLU A 3 11.62 -36.44 -11.70
C GLU A 3 12.31 -36.37 -13.07
N GLU A 4 12.62 -37.52 -13.66
CA GLU A 4 13.26 -37.59 -14.96
C GLU A 4 12.37 -37.02 -16.08
N LEU A 5 11.06 -37.24 -15.99
CA LEU A 5 10.09 -36.69 -16.93
C LEU A 5 9.98 -35.16 -16.78
N TYR A 6 9.97 -34.62 -15.55
CA TYR A 6 9.96 -33.17 -15.32
C TYR A 6 11.26 -32.48 -15.74
N LEU A 7 12.42 -33.12 -15.57
CA LEU A 7 13.70 -32.60 -16.08
C LEU A 7 13.75 -32.56 -17.61
N ARG A 8 13.21 -33.59 -18.26
CA ARG A 8 13.05 -33.61 -19.72
C ARG A 8 12.09 -32.50 -20.18
N LEU A 9 11.00 -32.27 -19.43
CA LEU A 9 10.08 -31.17 -19.71
C LEU A 9 10.80 -29.81 -19.56
N PHE A 10 11.52 -29.60 -18.46
CA PHE A 10 12.30 -28.38 -18.23
C PHE A 10 13.31 -28.09 -19.35
N ALA A 11 14.03 -29.12 -19.81
CA ALA A 11 14.94 -29.00 -20.95
C ALA A 11 14.22 -28.57 -22.23
N GLU A 12 13.09 -29.19 -22.56
CA GLU A 12 12.27 -28.79 -23.71
C GLU A 12 11.83 -27.32 -23.61
N LEU A 13 11.33 -26.88 -22.44
CA LEU A 13 10.83 -25.52 -22.24
C LEU A 13 11.94 -24.46 -22.32
N ASN A 14 13.12 -24.75 -21.76
CA ASN A 14 14.29 -23.85 -21.86
C ASN A 14 14.74 -23.67 -23.31
N GLU A 15 14.71 -24.74 -24.11
CA GLU A 15 15.01 -24.70 -25.53
C GLU A 15 13.85 -24.17 -26.39
N SER A 16 12.80 -23.63 -25.76
CA SER A 16 11.62 -23.06 -26.43
C SER A 16 10.76 -24.07 -27.19
N ARG A 17 10.88 -25.38 -26.91
CA ARG A 17 10.12 -26.46 -27.55
C ARG A 17 8.79 -26.73 -26.83
N PHE A 18 7.96 -25.70 -26.70
CA PHE A 18 6.68 -25.76 -25.96
C PHE A 18 5.65 -26.74 -26.55
N ASP A 19 5.67 -26.93 -27.86
CA ASP A 19 4.65 -27.67 -28.62
C ASP A 19 5.23 -28.93 -29.29
N SER A 20 6.41 -29.40 -28.88
CA SER A 20 7.02 -30.60 -29.47
C SER A 20 6.21 -31.86 -29.13
N PRO A 21 6.22 -32.90 -29.99
CA PRO A 21 5.58 -34.18 -29.66
C PRO A 21 6.08 -34.76 -28.33
N GLN A 22 7.35 -34.49 -27.99
CA GLN A 22 7.95 -34.88 -26.72
C GLN A 22 7.34 -34.09 -25.56
N THR A 23 7.21 -32.77 -25.67
CA THR A 23 6.56 -31.94 -24.64
C THR A 23 5.12 -32.37 -24.41
N GLU A 24 4.31 -32.56 -25.45
CA GLU A 24 2.92 -33.01 -25.27
C GLU A 24 2.83 -34.41 -24.66
N SER A 25 3.73 -35.33 -25.01
CA SER A 25 3.82 -36.64 -24.36
C SER A 25 4.15 -36.51 -22.87
N LEU A 26 5.09 -35.65 -22.50
CA LEU A 26 5.48 -35.41 -21.11
C LEU A 26 4.34 -34.77 -20.31
N LEU A 27 3.63 -33.80 -20.88
CA LEU A 27 2.47 -33.18 -20.24
C LEU A 27 1.33 -34.18 -20.01
N ALA A 28 1.06 -35.06 -20.98
CA ALA A 28 0.05 -36.10 -20.84
C ALA A 28 0.41 -37.12 -19.75
N GLU A 29 1.69 -37.44 -19.59
CA GLU A 29 2.19 -38.38 -18.58
C GLU A 29 2.26 -37.75 -17.17
N LEU A 30 2.57 -36.45 -17.06
CA LEU A 30 2.80 -35.74 -15.80
C LEU A 30 1.57 -35.00 -15.24
N GLY A 31 0.55 -34.76 -16.06
CA GLY A 31 -0.74 -34.21 -15.65
C GLY A 31 -0.77 -32.69 -15.36
N SER A 32 -1.76 -32.24 -14.58
CA SER A 32 -2.12 -30.82 -14.40
C SER A 32 -0.97 -29.91 -13.99
N ARG A 33 -0.11 -30.38 -13.08
CA ARG A 33 1.01 -29.57 -12.55
C ARG A 33 2.07 -29.28 -13.60
N ALA A 34 2.33 -30.22 -14.52
CA ALA A 34 3.24 -30.02 -15.63
C ALA A 34 2.68 -29.03 -16.66
N VAL A 35 1.36 -29.07 -16.88
CA VAL A 35 0.68 -28.08 -17.72
C VAL A 35 0.77 -26.68 -17.10
N ALA A 36 0.53 -26.54 -15.79
CA ALA A 36 0.71 -25.28 -15.07
C ALA A 36 2.18 -24.80 -15.10
N PHE A 37 3.14 -25.72 -15.04
CA PHE A 37 4.57 -25.39 -15.13
C PHE A 37 4.94 -24.82 -16.52
N ARG A 38 4.43 -25.43 -17.61
CA ARG A 38 4.58 -24.86 -18.97
C ARG A 38 3.93 -23.48 -19.07
N ALA A 39 2.77 -23.29 -18.43
CA ALA A 39 2.07 -22.02 -18.42
C ALA A 39 2.93 -20.89 -17.86
N PHE A 40 3.65 -21.08 -16.74
CA PHE A 40 4.56 -20.06 -16.20
C PHE A 40 5.75 -19.77 -17.11
N ALA A 41 6.26 -20.77 -17.82
CA ALA A 41 7.30 -20.54 -18.84
C ALA A 41 6.78 -19.67 -20.00
N HIS A 42 5.49 -19.79 -20.38
CA HIS A 42 4.83 -18.84 -21.26
C HIS A 42 4.67 -17.45 -20.62
N VAL A 43 4.38 -17.39 -19.30
CA VAL A 43 4.31 -16.12 -18.55
C VAL A 43 5.68 -15.38 -18.54
N ARG A 44 6.81 -16.08 -18.46
CA ARG A 44 8.11 -15.39 -18.54
C ARG A 44 8.41 -14.78 -19.91
N ARG A 45 7.75 -15.29 -20.95
CA ARG A 45 7.98 -14.89 -22.34
C ARG A 45 6.96 -13.91 -22.88
N ARG A 46 6.06 -13.39 -22.05
CA ARG A 46 4.98 -12.48 -22.52
C ARG A 46 3.94 -13.15 -23.41
N ALA A 47 3.92 -14.49 -23.47
CA ALA A 47 2.96 -15.28 -24.23
C ALA A 47 1.65 -15.50 -23.45
N TRP A 48 0.89 -14.42 -23.22
CA TRP A 48 -0.28 -14.40 -22.32
C TRP A 48 -1.43 -15.30 -22.79
N GLY A 49 -1.62 -15.43 -24.11
CA GLY A 49 -2.64 -16.29 -24.69
C GLY A 49 -2.37 -17.76 -24.38
N ARG A 50 -1.16 -18.23 -24.67
CA ARG A 50 -0.74 -19.60 -24.39
C ARG A 50 -0.70 -19.91 -22.90
N ALA A 51 -0.17 -18.99 -22.09
CA ALA A 51 -0.14 -19.15 -20.63
C ALA A 51 -1.55 -19.36 -20.06
N ARG A 52 -2.53 -18.52 -20.43
CA ARG A 52 -3.92 -18.70 -19.98
C ARG A 52 -4.52 -20.02 -20.45
N ALA A 53 -4.30 -20.41 -21.70
CA ALA A 53 -4.82 -21.66 -22.23
C ALA A 53 -4.31 -22.86 -21.41
N ASP A 54 -3.03 -22.85 -21.04
CA ASP A 54 -2.44 -23.89 -20.22
C ASP A 54 -2.91 -23.87 -18.76
N PHE A 55 -3.03 -22.71 -18.11
CA PHE A 55 -3.60 -22.67 -16.76
C PHE A 55 -5.05 -23.17 -16.72
N VAL A 56 -5.86 -22.83 -17.73
CA VAL A 56 -7.23 -23.34 -17.86
C VAL A 56 -7.20 -24.85 -18.10
N ARG A 57 -6.35 -25.34 -19.01
CA ARG A 57 -6.16 -26.78 -19.26
C ARG A 57 -5.72 -27.53 -17.99
N ALA A 58 -4.90 -26.91 -17.14
CA ALA A 58 -4.45 -27.50 -15.87
C ALA A 58 -5.60 -27.58 -14.85
N LEU A 59 -6.47 -26.57 -14.81
CA LEU A 59 -7.68 -26.57 -13.96
C LEU A 59 -8.78 -27.52 -14.47
N ASP A 60 -8.83 -27.78 -15.79
CA ASP A 60 -9.83 -28.66 -16.41
C ASP A 60 -9.32 -30.10 -16.61
N HIS A 61 -8.09 -30.39 -16.17
CA HIS A 61 -7.45 -31.68 -16.40
C HIS A 61 -8.18 -32.81 -15.63
N HIS A 62 -8.41 -33.95 -16.29
CA HIS A 62 -9.23 -35.07 -15.81
C HIS A 62 -9.06 -35.42 -14.32
N GLY A 63 -10.03 -35.03 -13.47
CA GLY A 63 -10.06 -35.32 -12.03
C GLY A 63 -10.52 -34.13 -11.18
N GLU A 64 -10.54 -34.28 -9.85
CA GLU A 64 -10.62 -33.13 -8.93
C GLU A 64 -9.24 -32.47 -8.86
N VAL A 65 -9.18 -31.16 -9.14
CA VAL A 65 -7.95 -30.38 -9.04
C VAL A 65 -7.57 -30.21 -7.58
N ASP A 66 -6.33 -30.57 -7.23
CA ASP A 66 -5.85 -30.41 -5.88
C ASP A 66 -5.72 -28.92 -5.50
N PRO A 67 -5.93 -28.56 -4.21
CA PRO A 67 -5.95 -27.16 -3.77
C PRO A 67 -4.67 -26.38 -4.09
N VAL A 68 -3.51 -27.04 -4.06
CA VAL A 68 -2.21 -26.41 -4.39
C VAL A 68 -2.17 -26.03 -5.87
N THR A 69 -2.55 -26.94 -6.77
CA THR A 69 -2.64 -26.65 -8.21
C THR A 69 -3.64 -25.53 -8.48
N ALA A 70 -4.81 -25.54 -7.83
CA ALA A 70 -5.80 -24.48 -7.99
C ALA A 70 -5.29 -23.10 -7.51
N TRP A 71 -4.58 -23.06 -6.38
CA TRP A 71 -3.97 -21.83 -5.85
C TRP A 71 -2.93 -21.26 -6.81
N ILE A 72 -2.05 -22.13 -7.32
CA ILE A 72 -0.96 -21.76 -8.23
C ILE A 72 -1.51 -21.31 -9.59
N CYS A 73 -2.45 -22.07 -10.17
CA CYS A 73 -3.10 -21.67 -11.41
C CYS A 73 -3.87 -20.36 -11.23
N GLY A 74 -4.47 -20.13 -10.05
CA GLY A 74 -5.12 -18.86 -9.73
C GLY A 74 -4.16 -17.66 -9.77
N ALA A 75 -2.99 -17.80 -9.17
CA ALA A 75 -1.94 -16.79 -9.24
C ALA A 75 -1.39 -16.61 -10.67
N GLY A 76 -1.17 -17.72 -11.36
CA GLY A 76 -0.68 -17.73 -12.74
C GLY A 76 -1.66 -17.10 -13.74
N LEU A 77 -2.96 -17.30 -13.56
CA LEU A 77 -4.01 -16.65 -14.37
C LEU A 77 -4.01 -15.13 -14.18
N ILE A 78 -3.85 -14.65 -12.94
CA ILE A 78 -3.68 -13.21 -12.69
C ILE A 78 -2.44 -12.68 -13.42
N ALA A 79 -1.32 -13.40 -13.35
CA ALA A 79 -0.10 -13.05 -14.07
C ALA A 79 -0.30 -13.09 -15.59
N ALA A 80 -1.10 -14.02 -16.10
CA ALA A 80 -1.50 -14.09 -17.49
C ALA A 80 -2.66 -13.12 -17.86
N ARG A 81 -2.95 -12.14 -16.99
CA ARG A 81 -3.93 -11.05 -17.17
C ARG A 81 -5.40 -11.52 -17.22
N ASP A 82 -5.71 -12.69 -16.66
CA ASP A 82 -7.06 -13.23 -16.44
C ASP A 82 -7.44 -13.15 -14.96
N TYR A 83 -7.81 -11.94 -14.54
CA TYR A 83 -8.07 -11.66 -13.13
C TYR A 83 -9.26 -12.43 -12.58
N ASP A 84 -10.30 -12.62 -13.38
CA ASP A 84 -11.52 -13.24 -12.92
C ASP A 84 -11.37 -14.75 -12.71
N ARG A 85 -10.86 -15.46 -13.71
CA ARG A 85 -10.60 -16.90 -13.57
C ARG A 85 -9.53 -17.15 -12.52
N GLY A 86 -8.53 -16.27 -12.43
CA GLY A 86 -7.52 -16.35 -11.39
C GLY A 86 -8.12 -16.26 -9.99
N LEU A 87 -8.99 -15.27 -9.74
CA LEU A 87 -9.68 -15.14 -8.47
C LEU A 87 -10.65 -16.28 -8.19
N ALA A 88 -11.36 -16.79 -9.19
CA ALA A 88 -12.22 -17.97 -9.06
C ALA A 88 -11.41 -19.21 -8.63
N ALA A 89 -10.24 -19.44 -9.25
CA ALA A 89 -9.35 -20.54 -8.89
C ALA A 89 -8.76 -20.38 -7.47
N LEU A 90 -8.42 -19.15 -7.06
CA LEU A 90 -8.00 -18.87 -5.67
C LEU A 90 -9.12 -19.13 -4.66
N SER A 91 -10.35 -18.74 -4.97
CA SER A 91 -11.52 -19.04 -4.14
C SER A 91 -11.79 -20.54 -4.06
N GLN A 92 -11.67 -21.26 -5.18
CA GLN A 92 -11.79 -22.72 -5.22
C GLN A 92 -10.73 -23.39 -4.34
N ALA A 93 -9.46 -23.00 -4.50
CA ALA A 93 -8.36 -23.51 -3.68
C ALA A 93 -8.60 -23.28 -2.18
N ALA A 94 -9.12 -22.11 -1.82
CA ALA A 94 -9.44 -21.78 -0.44
C ALA A 94 -10.61 -22.59 0.15
N ALA A 95 -11.53 -23.06 -0.70
CA ALA A 95 -12.69 -23.83 -0.31
C ALA A 95 -12.41 -25.34 -0.25
N THR A 96 -11.52 -25.85 -1.10
CA THR A 96 -11.21 -27.28 -1.20
C THR A 96 -10.00 -27.71 -0.35
N ALA A 97 -9.20 -26.77 0.16
CA ALA A 97 -8.10 -27.06 1.07
C ALA A 97 -8.57 -27.68 2.40
N ALA A 98 -7.86 -28.70 2.87
CA ALA A 98 -8.17 -29.40 4.11
C ALA A 98 -8.08 -28.45 5.33
N PRO A 99 -8.90 -28.64 6.39
CA PRO A 99 -8.85 -27.79 7.58
C PRO A 99 -7.48 -27.75 8.27
N ASP A 100 -6.72 -28.84 8.16
CA ASP A 100 -5.39 -29.12 8.71
C ASP A 100 -4.26 -28.97 7.69
N ASP A 101 -4.51 -28.26 6.58
CA ASP A 101 -3.53 -28.00 5.52
C ASP A 101 -2.24 -27.36 6.06
N GLU A 102 -1.18 -28.19 6.18
CA GLU A 102 0.15 -27.82 6.67
C GLU A 102 0.81 -26.71 5.83
N VAL A 103 0.47 -26.62 4.54
CA VAL A 103 1.01 -25.61 3.60
C VAL A 103 0.27 -24.26 3.75
N GLY A 104 -0.91 -24.28 4.37
CA GLY A 104 -1.74 -23.10 4.59
C GLY A 104 -2.27 -22.47 3.29
N VAL A 105 -2.46 -23.28 2.25
CA VAL A 105 -3.04 -22.91 0.93
C VAL A 105 -4.32 -22.13 1.13
N ALA A 106 -5.20 -22.58 2.03
CA ALA A 106 -6.48 -21.93 2.27
C ALA A 106 -6.33 -20.47 2.72
N THR A 107 -5.33 -20.19 3.56
CA THR A 107 -5.03 -18.84 4.06
C THR A 107 -4.30 -18.02 3.00
N ARG A 108 -3.31 -18.61 2.33
CA ARG A 108 -2.52 -17.96 1.28
C ARG A 108 -3.37 -17.56 0.08
N ALA A 109 -4.24 -18.44 -0.39
CA ALA A 109 -5.17 -18.18 -1.50
C ALA A 109 -6.14 -17.04 -1.17
N ARG A 110 -6.72 -17.01 0.05
CA ARG A 110 -7.58 -15.90 0.49
C ARG A 110 -6.83 -14.57 0.61
N LYS A 111 -5.62 -14.57 1.19
CA LYS A 111 -4.80 -13.35 1.29
C LYS A 111 -4.43 -12.81 -0.09
N LEU A 112 -4.05 -13.70 -1.01
CA LEU A 112 -3.72 -13.33 -2.38
C LEU A 112 -4.94 -12.80 -3.14
N ALA A 113 -6.08 -13.47 -3.00
CA ALA A 113 -7.34 -13.01 -3.58
C ALA A 113 -7.74 -11.65 -3.01
N LEU A 114 -7.54 -11.40 -1.70
CA LEU A 114 -7.82 -10.12 -1.06
C LEU A 114 -6.89 -9.01 -1.58
N LYS A 115 -5.58 -9.30 -1.76
CA LYS A 115 -4.61 -8.36 -2.37
C LYS A 115 -5.15 -7.90 -3.73
N TYR A 116 -5.42 -8.83 -4.64
CA TYR A 116 -5.79 -8.49 -6.01
C TYR A 116 -7.18 -7.89 -6.15
N THR A 117 -8.19 -8.38 -5.42
CA THR A 117 -9.53 -7.74 -5.40
C THR A 117 -9.48 -6.33 -4.85
N THR A 118 -8.63 -6.05 -3.86
CA THR A 118 -8.43 -4.70 -3.33
C THR A 118 -7.76 -3.79 -4.36
N LEU A 119 -6.69 -4.27 -5.00
CA LEU A 119 -6.01 -3.51 -6.06
C LEU A 119 -6.99 -3.20 -7.19
N LEU A 120 -7.66 -4.22 -7.73
CA LEU A 120 -8.63 -4.12 -8.83
C LEU A 120 -9.89 -3.28 -8.50
N GLY A 121 -10.11 -2.91 -7.24
CA GLY A 121 -11.29 -2.17 -6.80
C GLY A 121 -12.58 -3.00 -6.80
N TRP A 122 -12.46 -4.32 -6.70
CA TRP A 122 -13.58 -5.27 -6.60
C TRP A 122 -14.08 -5.31 -5.15
N SER A 123 -14.77 -4.24 -4.76
CA SER A 123 -15.15 -3.96 -3.36
C SER A 123 -16.03 -5.05 -2.76
N HIS A 124 -16.95 -5.62 -3.53
CA HIS A 124 -17.83 -6.70 -3.07
C HIS A 124 -17.01 -7.96 -2.74
N GLU A 125 -16.20 -8.43 -3.69
CA GLU A 125 -15.37 -9.62 -3.51
C GLU A 125 -14.32 -9.42 -2.41
N ALA A 126 -13.68 -8.24 -2.36
CA ALA A 126 -12.73 -7.90 -1.30
C ALA A 126 -13.40 -7.91 0.08
N ARG A 127 -14.66 -7.45 0.18
CA ARG A 127 -15.44 -7.52 1.42
C ARG A 127 -15.66 -8.97 1.80
N GLU A 128 -16.25 -9.79 0.92
CA GLU A 128 -16.50 -11.23 1.17
C GLU A 128 -15.23 -11.97 1.63
N LEU A 129 -14.09 -11.67 1.01
CA LEU A 129 -12.79 -12.24 1.39
C LEU A 129 -12.32 -11.78 2.77
N ARG A 130 -12.47 -10.50 3.12
CA ARG A 130 -12.20 -10.02 4.49
C ARG A 130 -13.08 -10.72 5.51
N GLU A 131 -14.36 -10.95 5.18
CA GLU A 131 -15.27 -11.69 6.05
C GLU A 131 -14.80 -13.13 6.24
N SER A 132 -14.46 -13.81 5.13
CA SER A 132 -13.97 -15.19 5.16
C SER A 132 -12.66 -15.33 5.96
N ILE A 133 -11.71 -14.40 5.80
CA ILE A 133 -10.44 -14.41 6.54
C ILE A 133 -10.65 -14.17 8.04
N ALA A 134 -11.56 -13.27 8.41
CA ALA A 134 -11.87 -13.00 9.81
C ALA A 134 -12.48 -14.23 10.53
N THR A 135 -13.08 -15.15 9.78
CA THR A 135 -13.64 -16.40 10.32
C THR A 135 -12.67 -17.58 10.31
N LEU A 136 -11.40 -17.41 9.90
CA LEU A 136 -10.43 -18.50 9.82
C LEU A 136 -9.97 -18.98 11.20
N ASP A 137 -10.03 -20.30 11.36
CA ASP A 137 -9.79 -21.01 12.60
C ASP A 137 -8.33 -21.48 12.68
N ILE A 138 -7.44 -20.62 13.17
CA ILE A 138 -6.02 -20.94 13.39
C ILE A 138 -5.90 -21.89 14.60
N HIS A 139 -5.27 -23.04 14.42
CA HIS A 139 -5.16 -24.16 15.38
C HIS A 139 -4.64 -23.76 16.76
N GLY A 140 -5.42 -24.10 17.80
CA GLY A 140 -4.98 -24.19 19.20
C GLY A 140 -5.85 -23.51 20.26
N ALA A 141 -6.73 -22.55 19.91
CA ALA A 141 -7.57 -21.83 20.89
C ALA A 141 -8.93 -21.39 20.29
N LYS A 142 -9.69 -22.38 19.80
CA LYS A 142 -10.58 -22.25 18.63
C LYS A 142 -12.04 -21.75 18.84
N HIS A 143 -12.51 -21.37 20.02
CA HIS A 143 -13.89 -20.81 20.15
C HIS A 143 -13.99 -19.40 20.76
N LEU A 144 -13.16 -19.07 21.74
CA LEU A 144 -13.22 -17.75 22.39
C LEU A 144 -12.59 -16.64 21.55
N ARG A 145 -11.52 -16.93 20.79
CA ARG A 145 -10.86 -15.94 19.91
C ARG A 145 -11.70 -15.62 18.67
N ALA A 146 -12.27 -16.63 18.01
CA ALA A 146 -13.16 -16.42 16.87
C ALA A 146 -14.43 -15.66 17.27
N HIS A 147 -15.05 -16.01 18.41
CA HIS A 147 -16.19 -15.27 18.94
C HIS A 147 -15.82 -13.84 19.36
N SER A 148 -14.67 -13.65 20.01
CA SER A 148 -14.16 -12.32 20.38
C SER A 148 -13.88 -11.45 19.15
N LEU A 149 -13.27 -12.01 18.10
CA LEU A 149 -12.97 -11.30 16.86
C LEU A 149 -14.25 -10.94 16.10
N GLU A 150 -15.24 -11.85 16.05
CA GLU A 150 -16.56 -11.57 15.50
C GLU A 150 -17.31 -10.50 16.31
N LEU A 151 -17.20 -10.50 17.65
CA LEU A 151 -17.76 -9.45 18.49
C LEU A 151 -17.07 -8.10 18.26
N GLN A 152 -15.74 -8.07 18.15
CA GLN A 152 -14.96 -6.88 17.81
C GLN A 152 -15.33 -6.34 16.43
N ARG A 153 -15.53 -7.22 15.46
CA ARG A 153 -15.99 -6.89 14.11
C ARG A 153 -17.39 -6.28 14.13
N ARG A 154 -18.36 -6.93 14.79
CA ARG A 154 -19.72 -6.39 14.95
C ARG A 154 -19.72 -5.07 15.71
N ALA A 155 -18.81 -4.89 16.67
CA ALA A 155 -18.63 -3.60 17.35
C ALA A 155 -18.04 -2.54 16.41
N ALA A 156 -17.10 -2.90 15.53
CA ALA A 156 -16.52 -1.98 14.55
C ALA A 156 -17.53 -1.55 13.47
N ILE A 157 -18.33 -2.49 12.95
CA ILE A 157 -19.42 -2.19 11.99
C ILE A 157 -20.43 -1.25 12.66
N ARG A 158 -20.91 -1.59 13.87
CA ARG A 158 -21.84 -0.72 14.62
C ARG A 158 -21.26 0.66 14.90
N ARG A 159 -19.98 0.75 15.28
CA ARG A 159 -19.30 2.02 15.52
C ARG A 159 -19.24 2.87 14.25
N ARG A 160 -18.89 2.28 13.10
CA ARG A 160 -18.87 3.01 11.82
C ARG A 160 -20.26 3.47 11.40
N ALA A 161 -21.27 2.61 11.54
CA ALA A 161 -22.66 2.98 11.27
C ALA A 161 -23.08 4.16 12.15
N GLN A 162 -22.76 4.13 13.45
CA GLN A 162 -23.04 5.24 14.35
C GLN A 162 -22.30 6.53 13.96
N GLN A 163 -21.00 6.45 13.66
CA GLN A 163 -20.19 7.59 13.23
C GLN A 163 -20.69 8.20 11.91
N ALA A 164 -21.30 7.41 11.03
CA ALA A 164 -21.91 7.88 9.79
C ALA A 164 -23.17 8.73 10.04
N LEU A 165 -23.84 8.56 11.18
CA LEU A 165 -25.01 9.33 11.57
C LEU A 165 -24.68 10.64 12.32
N GLU A 166 -23.39 10.90 12.57
CA GLU A 166 -22.90 12.02 13.37
C GLU A 166 -22.34 13.17 12.52
N GLY A 167 -22.87 14.37 12.78
CA GLY A 167 -22.41 15.63 12.18
C GLY A 167 -23.46 16.29 11.27
N PRO A 168 -23.08 17.36 10.56
CA PRO A 168 -23.94 18.04 9.59
C PRO A 168 -24.39 17.10 8.45
N PRO A 169 -25.59 17.32 7.85
CA PRO A 169 -26.15 16.45 6.82
C PRO A 169 -25.21 16.15 5.65
N GLU A 170 -24.40 17.10 5.20
CA GLU A 170 -23.44 16.94 4.10
C GLU A 170 -22.30 15.98 4.46
N THR A 171 -21.76 16.13 5.67
CA THR A 171 -20.70 15.26 6.18
C THR A 171 -21.24 13.85 6.43
N SER A 172 -22.41 13.75 7.04
CA SER A 172 -23.08 12.48 7.32
C SER A 172 -23.48 11.76 6.03
N ALA A 173 -23.95 12.47 4.99
CA ALA A 173 -24.22 11.91 3.67
C ALA A 173 -22.98 11.23 3.07
N ARG A 174 -21.83 11.90 3.11
CA ARG A 174 -20.55 11.35 2.60
C ARG A 174 -20.12 10.12 3.38
N LYS A 175 -20.20 10.15 4.71
CA LYS A 175 -19.84 9.01 5.57
C LYS A 175 -20.77 7.82 5.34
N ALA A 176 -22.09 8.05 5.26
CA ALA A 176 -23.09 7.02 5.00
C ALA A 176 -22.90 6.38 3.63
N PHE A 177 -22.67 7.19 2.58
CA PHE A 177 -22.36 6.68 1.25
C PHE A 177 -21.06 5.87 1.23
N ALA A 178 -20.03 6.27 1.98
CA ALA A 178 -18.76 5.55 2.07
C ALA A 178 -18.89 4.15 2.72
N LEU A 179 -19.98 3.87 3.45
CA LEU A 179 -20.27 2.52 3.95
C LEU A 179 -20.45 1.52 2.81
N LEU A 180 -20.88 1.96 1.61
CA LEU A 180 -21.01 1.10 0.42
C LEU A 180 -19.74 0.26 0.17
N PHE A 181 -18.57 0.90 0.27
CA PHE A 181 -17.28 0.27 -0.04
C PHE A 181 -16.75 -0.62 1.08
N ARG A 182 -17.20 -0.41 2.32
CA ARG A 182 -16.66 -1.07 3.51
C ARG A 182 -17.58 -2.14 4.07
N ASP A 183 -18.85 -1.78 4.21
CA ASP A 183 -19.87 -2.55 4.94
C ASP A 183 -21.04 -2.97 3.99
N GLY A 184 -21.12 -2.42 2.78
CA GLY A 184 -22.03 -2.84 1.72
C GLY A 184 -23.21 -1.89 1.46
N PRO A 185 -24.01 -2.16 0.41
CA PRO A 185 -25.10 -1.28 -0.01
C PRO A 185 -26.24 -1.18 1.00
N ASP A 186 -26.55 -2.26 1.71
CA ASP A 186 -27.62 -2.25 2.73
C ASP A 186 -27.25 -1.33 3.91
N ALA A 187 -26.00 -1.40 4.38
CA ALA A 187 -25.50 -0.53 5.45
C ALA A 187 -25.53 0.96 5.03
N ALA A 188 -25.14 1.26 3.78
CA ALA A 188 -25.23 2.61 3.23
C ALA A 188 -26.69 3.09 3.13
N GLY A 189 -27.59 2.23 2.63
CA GLY A 189 -29.02 2.50 2.50
C GLY A 189 -29.68 2.78 3.84
N GLU A 190 -29.46 1.91 4.84
CA GLU A 190 -30.02 2.06 6.19
C GLU A 190 -29.56 3.35 6.86
N ALA A 191 -28.26 3.69 6.74
CA ALA A 191 -27.71 4.93 7.28
C ALA A 191 -28.32 6.17 6.62
N LEU A 192 -28.45 6.17 5.28
CA LEU A 192 -29.06 7.27 4.53
C LEU A 192 -30.55 7.42 4.84
N ASP A 193 -31.29 6.33 4.92
CA ASP A 193 -32.72 6.36 5.26
C ASP A 193 -32.93 6.87 6.70
N THR A 194 -32.03 6.53 7.61
CA THR A 194 -32.04 7.06 8.99
C THR A 194 -31.75 8.56 9.03
N LEU A 195 -30.77 9.03 8.26
CA LEU A 195 -30.45 10.45 8.17
C LEU A 195 -31.58 11.27 7.52
N LEU A 196 -32.22 10.73 6.47
CA LEU A 196 -33.38 11.37 5.83
C LEU A 196 -34.56 11.50 6.80
N ARG A 197 -34.81 10.50 7.65
CA ARG A 197 -35.81 10.61 8.73
C ARG A 197 -35.46 11.69 9.75
N ARG A 198 -34.17 11.84 10.09
CA ARG A 198 -33.69 12.79 11.11
C ARG A 198 -33.62 14.24 10.63
N HIS A 199 -33.16 14.44 9.40
CA HIS A 199 -32.82 15.76 8.84
C HIS A 199 -33.76 16.19 7.70
N GLY A 200 -34.77 15.37 7.37
CA GLY A 200 -35.70 15.65 6.28
C GLY A 200 -35.05 15.56 4.90
N GLN A 201 -35.65 16.25 3.93
CA GLN A 201 -35.24 16.26 2.53
C GLN A 201 -34.03 17.18 2.25
N HIS A 202 -32.94 17.00 2.99
CA HIS A 202 -31.70 17.74 2.75
C HIS A 202 -31.07 17.33 1.40
N PRO A 203 -30.66 18.27 0.52
CA PRO A 203 -30.18 17.96 -0.82
C PRO A 203 -29.03 16.96 -0.86
N ALA A 204 -28.05 17.09 0.05
CA ALA A 204 -26.89 16.18 0.11
C ALA A 204 -27.27 14.73 0.44
N LEU A 205 -28.29 14.52 1.30
CA LEU A 205 -28.77 13.19 1.67
C LEU A 205 -29.58 12.56 0.54
N LEU A 206 -30.47 13.35 -0.08
CA LEU A 206 -31.24 12.93 -1.25
C LEU A 206 -30.32 12.57 -2.42
N ARG A 207 -29.28 13.36 -2.66
CA ARG A 207 -28.25 13.08 -3.66
C ARG A 207 -27.57 11.75 -3.41
N ALA A 208 -27.06 11.53 -2.18
CA ALA A 208 -26.38 10.28 -1.83
C ALA A 208 -27.32 9.06 -1.97
N ARG A 209 -28.60 9.20 -1.60
CA ARG A 209 -29.59 8.13 -1.72
C ARG A 209 -29.95 7.81 -3.17
N LEU A 210 -30.20 8.84 -3.98
CA LEU A 210 -30.54 8.69 -5.40
C LEU A 210 -29.35 8.08 -6.16
N ARG A 211 -28.13 8.51 -5.86
CA ARG A 211 -26.90 7.89 -6.40
C ARG A 211 -26.79 6.41 -6.02
N LEU A 212 -27.08 6.04 -4.77
CA LEU A 212 -27.08 4.64 -4.35
C LEU A 212 -28.13 3.80 -5.09
N GLU A 213 -29.33 4.34 -5.29
CA GLU A 213 -30.40 3.67 -6.05
C GLU A 213 -30.00 3.45 -7.52
N LEU A 214 -29.41 4.47 -8.16
CA LEU A 214 -28.88 4.37 -9.52
C LEU A 214 -27.70 3.37 -9.63
N LEU A 215 -26.82 3.32 -8.62
CA LEU A 215 -25.74 2.34 -8.56
C LEU A 215 -26.26 0.90 -8.50
N LEU A 216 -27.34 0.69 -7.74
CA LEU A 216 -27.96 -0.61 -7.52
C LEU A 216 -29.01 -0.99 -8.57
N ASP A 217 -29.14 -0.18 -9.63
CA ASP A 217 -30.14 -0.37 -10.70
C ASP A 217 -31.60 -0.38 -10.18
N GLN A 218 -31.86 0.33 -9.09
CA GLN A 218 -33.17 0.48 -8.45
C GLN A 218 -33.95 1.65 -9.07
N LEU A 219 -34.14 1.62 -10.41
CA LEU A 219 -34.64 2.76 -11.19
C LEU A 219 -36.05 3.21 -10.78
N GLU A 220 -36.93 2.29 -10.39
CA GLU A 220 -38.28 2.63 -9.93
C GLU A 220 -38.27 3.41 -8.61
N ALA A 221 -37.41 3.00 -7.67
CA ALA A 221 -37.24 3.70 -6.39
C ALA A 221 -36.62 5.09 -6.60
N ALA A 222 -35.62 5.17 -7.49
CA ALA A 222 -35.00 6.43 -7.90
C ALA A 222 -36.01 7.39 -8.54
N GLU A 223 -36.89 6.90 -9.41
CA GLU A 223 -37.95 7.67 -10.07
C GLU A 223 -38.97 8.20 -9.06
N GLN A 224 -39.47 7.35 -8.17
CA GLN A 224 -40.38 7.77 -7.11
C GLN A 224 -39.77 8.86 -6.23
N ARG A 225 -38.46 8.73 -5.91
CA ARG A 225 -37.74 9.72 -5.13
C ARG A 225 -37.56 11.03 -5.89
N ALA A 226 -37.19 10.97 -7.16
CA ALA A 226 -37.01 12.13 -8.02
C ALA A 226 -38.32 12.89 -8.24
N ALA A 227 -39.44 12.19 -8.39
CA ALA A 227 -40.78 12.76 -8.54
C ALA A 227 -41.28 13.45 -7.25
N ALA A 228 -40.80 13.02 -6.08
CA ALA A 228 -41.18 13.57 -4.78
C ALA A 228 -40.30 14.76 -4.31
N LEU A 229 -39.38 15.24 -5.14
CA LEU A 229 -38.51 16.38 -4.82
C LEU A 229 -39.31 17.70 -4.88
N SER A 230 -39.02 18.62 -3.96
CA SER A 230 -39.40 20.03 -4.11
C SER A 230 -38.69 20.67 -5.31
N ASP A 231 -39.20 21.79 -5.82
CA ASP A 231 -38.58 22.50 -6.96
C ASP A 231 -37.10 22.85 -6.70
N ASP A 232 -36.78 23.34 -5.50
CA ASP A 232 -35.41 23.67 -5.10
C ASP A 232 -34.49 22.44 -5.11
N ASN A 233 -34.96 21.31 -4.56
CA ASN A 233 -34.19 20.07 -4.56
C ASN A 233 -34.08 19.48 -5.98
N ALA A 234 -35.14 19.55 -6.78
CA ALA A 234 -35.14 19.12 -8.17
C ALA A 234 -34.13 19.92 -9.01
N ALA A 235 -33.93 21.20 -8.70
CA ALA A 235 -32.90 22.05 -9.29
C ALA A 235 -31.49 21.72 -8.76
N ALA A 236 -31.34 21.37 -7.48
CA ALA A 236 -30.04 21.00 -6.89
C ALA A 236 -29.53 19.60 -7.31
N LEU A 237 -30.43 18.72 -7.73
CA LEU A 237 -30.15 17.32 -8.11
C LEU A 237 -30.27 17.08 -9.63
N ARG A 238 -30.02 18.11 -10.46
CA ARG A 238 -30.12 18.00 -11.93
C ARG A 238 -29.23 16.89 -12.49
N THR A 239 -28.03 16.72 -11.94
CA THR A 239 -27.08 15.68 -12.36
C THR A 239 -27.66 14.28 -12.19
N GLU A 240 -28.13 13.96 -11.00
CA GLU A 240 -28.67 12.63 -10.68
C GLU A 240 -29.96 12.37 -11.46
N ARG A 241 -30.79 13.40 -11.65
CA ARG A 241 -32.01 13.30 -12.48
C ARG A 241 -31.69 13.09 -13.96
N ALA A 242 -30.64 13.71 -14.48
CA ALA A 242 -30.21 13.49 -15.86
C ALA A 242 -29.64 12.07 -16.05
N ALA A 243 -28.90 11.56 -15.07
CA ALA A 243 -28.44 10.17 -15.07
C ALA A 243 -29.61 9.16 -15.02
N LEU A 244 -30.63 9.43 -14.18
CA LEU A 244 -31.86 8.64 -14.12
C LEU A 244 -32.64 8.68 -15.44
N ALA A 245 -32.79 9.85 -16.06
CA ALA A 245 -33.46 9.97 -17.37
C ALA A 245 -32.74 9.14 -18.44
N LEU A 246 -31.40 9.19 -18.49
CA LEU A 246 -30.59 8.35 -19.38
C LEU A 246 -30.75 6.85 -19.09
N ALA A 247 -30.87 6.46 -17.81
CA ALA A 247 -31.11 5.07 -17.43
C ALA A 247 -32.45 4.54 -17.95
N TRP A 248 -33.48 5.39 -17.99
CA TRP A 248 -34.77 5.11 -18.63
C TRP A 248 -34.78 5.24 -20.16
N GLY A 249 -33.66 5.67 -20.76
CA GLY A 249 -33.58 5.96 -22.19
C GLY A 249 -34.25 7.28 -22.61
N ASP A 250 -34.64 8.13 -21.67
CA ASP A 250 -35.19 9.46 -21.95
C ASP A 250 -34.08 10.50 -22.14
N ALA A 251 -33.46 10.43 -23.31
CA ALA A 251 -32.40 11.34 -23.66
C ALA A 251 -32.89 12.79 -23.85
N ASN A 252 -34.17 13.03 -24.17
CA ASN A 252 -34.73 14.38 -24.28
C ASN A 252 -34.74 15.08 -22.92
N GLN A 253 -35.20 14.37 -21.89
CA GLN A 253 -35.21 14.90 -20.54
C GLN A 253 -33.79 15.13 -20.02
N ALA A 254 -32.85 14.22 -20.31
CA ALA A 254 -31.44 14.41 -19.99
C ALA A 254 -30.83 15.64 -20.68
N MET A 255 -31.17 15.89 -21.95
CA MET A 255 -30.76 17.10 -22.68
C MET A 255 -31.29 18.37 -22.03
N LEU A 256 -32.57 18.40 -21.63
CA LEU A 256 -33.17 19.55 -20.95
C LEU A 256 -32.48 19.85 -19.62
N LEU A 257 -32.27 18.83 -18.80
CA LEU A 257 -31.64 18.95 -17.48
C LEU A 257 -30.18 19.40 -17.55
N THR A 258 -29.50 19.08 -18.66
CA THR A 258 -28.08 19.39 -18.84
C THR A 258 -27.85 20.64 -19.69
N ARG A 259 -28.85 21.25 -20.34
CA ARG A 259 -28.71 22.31 -21.39
C ARG A 259 -27.85 23.53 -21.01
N GLU A 260 -27.75 23.85 -19.74
CA GLU A 260 -26.98 25.01 -19.22
C GLU A 260 -25.66 24.60 -18.54
N ALA A 261 -25.15 23.39 -18.81
CA ALA A 261 -23.98 22.79 -18.16
C ALA A 261 -22.71 23.67 -18.03
N GLY A 262 -22.54 24.72 -18.84
CA GLY A 262 -21.30 25.50 -18.83
C GLY A 262 -20.08 24.60 -19.05
N ASP A 263 -19.12 24.66 -18.13
CA ASP A 263 -17.94 23.80 -18.07
C ASP A 263 -18.02 22.73 -16.95
N ASP A 264 -19.23 22.44 -16.42
CA ASP A 264 -19.42 21.31 -15.51
C ASP A 264 -19.18 19.98 -16.26
N PRO A 265 -18.15 19.22 -15.88
CA PRO A 265 -17.70 18.06 -16.64
C PRO A 265 -18.67 16.87 -16.55
N GLN A 266 -19.36 16.72 -15.43
CA GLN A 266 -20.33 15.65 -15.23
C GLN A 266 -21.59 15.91 -16.07
N LEU A 267 -22.10 17.14 -16.09
CA LEU A 267 -23.25 17.51 -16.92
C LEU A 267 -22.90 17.52 -18.42
N LEU A 268 -21.67 17.91 -18.79
CA LEU A 268 -21.18 17.77 -20.17
C LEU A 268 -21.12 16.30 -20.61
N TYR A 269 -20.65 15.42 -19.74
CA TYR A 269 -20.64 13.97 -19.99
C TYR A 269 -22.06 13.41 -20.18
N LEU A 270 -22.99 13.71 -19.27
CA LEU A 270 -24.38 13.25 -19.40
C LEU A 270 -25.06 13.83 -20.66
N ARG A 271 -24.76 15.08 -21.01
CA ARG A 271 -25.25 15.68 -22.26
C ARG A 271 -24.70 14.95 -23.48
N GLY A 272 -23.40 14.68 -23.53
CA GLY A 272 -22.79 13.93 -24.64
C GLY A 272 -23.42 12.55 -24.82
N LEU A 273 -23.75 11.86 -23.72
CA LEU A 273 -24.49 10.60 -23.76
C LEU A 273 -25.90 10.78 -24.34
N ALA A 274 -26.61 11.84 -23.94
CA ALA A 274 -27.94 12.15 -24.44
C ALA A 274 -27.93 12.50 -25.95
N THR A 275 -26.99 13.35 -26.38
CA THR A 275 -26.78 13.70 -27.80
C THR A 275 -26.57 12.45 -28.65
N ARG A 276 -25.70 11.55 -28.19
CA ARG A 276 -25.42 10.27 -28.88
C ARG A 276 -26.67 9.40 -29.03
N LEU A 277 -27.60 9.43 -28.07
CA LEU A 277 -28.84 8.66 -28.12
C LEU A 277 -29.92 9.29 -29.00
N LEU A 278 -29.96 10.63 -29.11
CA LEU A 278 -31.03 11.35 -29.82
C LEU A 278 -30.74 11.64 -31.28
N VAL A 279 -29.52 12.10 -31.58
CA VAL A 279 -29.22 12.78 -32.85
C VAL A 279 -28.52 11.85 -33.83
N ASP A 280 -27.99 10.71 -33.35
CA ASP A 280 -27.09 9.81 -34.10
C ASP A 280 -25.93 10.58 -34.78
N ASP A 281 -25.57 11.75 -34.22
CA ASP A 281 -24.43 12.56 -34.63
C ASP A 281 -23.29 12.37 -33.62
N PRO A 282 -22.33 11.49 -33.92
CA PRO A 282 -21.21 11.23 -33.03
C PRO A 282 -20.22 12.42 -32.96
N GLY A 283 -20.27 13.38 -33.88
CA GLY A 283 -19.40 14.55 -33.88
C GLY A 283 -19.67 15.47 -32.70
N GLU A 284 -20.93 15.90 -32.53
CA GLU A 284 -21.32 16.79 -31.43
C GLU A 284 -21.11 16.14 -30.05
N ALA A 285 -21.42 14.84 -29.93
CA ALA A 285 -21.17 14.10 -28.70
C ALA A 285 -19.66 14.02 -28.37
N ALA A 286 -18.80 13.82 -29.37
CA ALA A 286 -17.35 13.78 -29.19
C ALA A 286 -16.79 15.13 -28.70
N GLU A 287 -17.32 16.25 -29.18
CA GLU A 287 -16.92 17.59 -28.72
C GLU A 287 -17.29 17.83 -27.24
N LEU A 288 -18.49 17.42 -26.83
CA LEU A 288 -18.92 17.50 -25.44
C LEU A 288 -18.03 16.65 -24.52
N PHE A 289 -17.70 15.42 -24.92
CA PHE A 289 -16.79 14.57 -24.16
C PHE A 289 -15.36 15.11 -24.12
N GLU A 290 -14.87 15.72 -25.20
CA GLU A 290 -13.53 16.32 -25.23
C GLU A 290 -13.44 17.51 -24.26
N ARG A 291 -14.46 18.37 -24.21
CA ARG A 291 -14.55 19.47 -23.23
C ARG A 291 -14.58 18.94 -21.80
N ALA A 292 -15.40 17.93 -21.53
CA ALA A 292 -15.45 17.28 -20.21
C ALA A 292 -14.09 16.67 -19.83
N ARG A 293 -13.37 16.09 -20.80
CA ARG A 293 -12.04 15.51 -20.59
C ARG A 293 -10.99 16.57 -20.31
N VAL A 294 -11.04 17.74 -20.96
CA VAL A 294 -10.10 18.83 -20.65
C VAL A 294 -10.22 19.25 -19.17
N ALA A 295 -11.45 19.27 -18.64
CA ALA A 295 -11.70 19.56 -17.23
C ALA A 295 -11.32 18.40 -16.29
N LEU A 296 -11.57 17.14 -16.68
CA LEU A 296 -11.14 15.94 -15.94
C LEU A 296 -10.37 14.97 -16.85
N PRO A 297 -9.06 15.19 -17.04
CA PRO A 297 -8.26 14.39 -17.98
C PRO A 297 -8.14 12.93 -17.58
N SER A 298 -8.22 12.63 -16.28
CA SER A 298 -8.03 11.30 -15.72
C SER A 298 -9.33 10.53 -15.47
N SER A 299 -10.48 11.05 -15.94
CA SER A 299 -11.77 10.37 -15.78
C SER A 299 -11.90 9.19 -16.74
N VAL A 300 -12.03 7.98 -16.20
CA VAL A 300 -12.19 6.75 -17.00
C VAL A 300 -13.50 6.78 -17.78
N ALA A 301 -14.62 7.15 -17.15
CA ALA A 301 -15.93 7.25 -17.82
C ALA A 301 -15.92 8.20 -19.02
N ILE A 302 -15.33 9.40 -18.86
CA ILE A 302 -15.27 10.40 -19.94
C ILE A 302 -14.36 9.90 -21.08
N ASN A 303 -13.16 9.41 -20.75
CA ASN A 303 -12.21 8.93 -21.77
C ASN A 303 -12.77 7.72 -22.53
N LEU A 304 -13.50 6.85 -21.84
CA LEU A 304 -14.16 5.69 -22.44
C LEU A 304 -15.30 6.11 -23.39
N ALA A 305 -16.19 7.00 -22.97
CA ALA A 305 -17.26 7.51 -23.82
C ALA A 305 -16.72 8.27 -25.04
N LEU A 306 -15.66 9.07 -24.86
CA LEU A 306 -14.97 9.75 -25.96
C LEU A 306 -14.38 8.76 -26.96
N ALA A 307 -13.69 7.72 -26.48
CA ALA A 307 -13.08 6.72 -27.35
C ALA A 307 -14.13 5.94 -28.15
N VAL A 308 -15.23 5.52 -27.51
CA VAL A 308 -16.36 4.86 -28.17
C VAL A 308 -16.99 5.78 -29.23
N THR A 309 -17.22 7.05 -28.88
CA THR A 309 -17.89 7.99 -29.78
C THR A 309 -17.04 8.35 -30.99
N ARG A 310 -15.74 8.56 -30.81
CA ARG A 310 -14.80 8.77 -31.93
C ARG A 310 -14.73 7.57 -32.86
N HIS A 311 -14.81 6.36 -32.32
CA HIS A 311 -14.87 5.15 -33.15
C HIS A 311 -16.13 5.08 -34.00
N LEU A 312 -17.28 5.49 -33.45
CA LEU A 312 -18.55 5.55 -34.19
C LEU A 312 -18.53 6.64 -35.27
N GLN A 313 -17.87 7.78 -35.01
CA GLN A 313 -17.73 8.87 -35.97
C GLN A 313 -16.92 8.47 -37.20
N ASP A 314 -15.85 7.72 -37.00
CA ASP A 314 -14.99 7.23 -38.07
C ASP A 314 -14.57 5.78 -37.80
N PRO A 315 -15.39 4.80 -38.23
CA PRO A 315 -15.08 3.38 -38.01
C PRO A 315 -13.84 2.90 -38.76
N HIS A 316 -13.48 3.56 -39.88
CA HIS A 316 -12.46 3.10 -40.82
C HIS A 316 -11.15 3.91 -40.79
N GLY A 317 -11.15 5.18 -40.38
CA GLY A 317 -9.95 6.02 -40.35
C GLY A 317 -9.14 5.90 -39.07
N LEU A 318 -7.81 5.87 -39.21
CA LEU A 318 -6.86 5.73 -38.11
C LEU A 318 -6.73 7.06 -37.37
N ASN A 319 -7.58 7.30 -36.37
CA ASN A 319 -7.30 8.38 -35.44
C ASN A 319 -6.38 7.83 -34.34
N ALA A 320 -5.12 8.29 -34.32
CA ALA A 320 -4.14 8.01 -33.25
C ALA A 320 -4.72 8.26 -31.84
N GLY A 321 -5.80 9.05 -31.73
CA GLY A 321 -6.55 9.26 -30.51
C GLY A 321 -7.27 8.03 -29.93
N ILE A 322 -7.73 7.05 -30.72
CA ILE A 322 -8.43 5.86 -30.17
C ILE A 322 -7.41 4.85 -29.61
N GLU A 323 -6.32 4.61 -30.31
CA GLU A 323 -5.29 3.65 -29.88
C GLU A 323 -4.61 4.12 -28.60
N ARG A 324 -4.18 5.38 -28.56
CA ARG A 324 -3.63 6.01 -27.35
C ARG A 324 -4.60 5.93 -26.18
N ARG A 325 -5.89 6.18 -26.42
CA ARG A 325 -6.92 6.11 -25.37
C ARG A 325 -7.14 4.70 -24.88
N PHE A 326 -7.11 3.71 -25.76
CA PHE A 326 -7.22 2.32 -25.37
C PHE A 326 -6.06 1.92 -24.45
N GLU A 327 -4.83 2.32 -24.79
CA GLU A 327 -3.64 2.09 -23.95
C GLU A 327 -3.74 2.81 -22.61
N GLU A 328 -4.11 4.10 -22.59
CA GLU A 328 -4.35 4.86 -21.36
C GLU A 328 -5.41 4.18 -20.47
N LEU A 329 -6.52 3.75 -21.05
CA LEU A 329 -7.61 3.06 -20.34
C LEU A 329 -7.20 1.66 -19.86
N LEU A 330 -6.33 0.97 -20.59
CA LEU A 330 -5.78 -0.33 -20.17
C LEU A 330 -4.88 -0.19 -18.94
N GLU A 331 -4.09 0.88 -18.88
CA GLU A 331 -3.26 1.20 -17.73
C GLU A 331 -4.08 1.62 -16.50
N TRP A 332 -5.19 2.33 -16.70
CA TRP A 332 -6.03 2.87 -15.62
C TRP A 332 -7.11 1.89 -15.12
N ALA A 333 -7.71 1.13 -16.03
CA ALA A 333 -8.89 0.30 -15.78
C ALA A 333 -8.72 -1.15 -16.29
N PRO A 334 -7.61 -1.85 -15.98
CA PRO A 334 -7.33 -3.18 -16.53
C PRO A 334 -8.40 -4.21 -16.17
N GLY A 335 -8.99 -4.13 -14.97
CA GLY A 335 -10.08 -5.01 -14.54
C GLY A 335 -11.36 -4.82 -15.36
N LEU A 336 -11.77 -3.57 -15.60
CA LEU A 336 -12.96 -3.24 -16.40
C LEU A 336 -12.79 -3.73 -17.84
N LEU A 337 -11.63 -3.47 -18.47
CA LEU A 337 -11.37 -3.90 -19.84
C LEU A 337 -11.27 -5.43 -19.94
N ALA A 338 -10.70 -6.11 -18.94
CA ALA A 338 -10.66 -7.57 -18.91
C ALA A 338 -12.06 -8.19 -18.81
N ASP A 339 -12.90 -7.67 -17.92
CA ASP A 339 -14.29 -8.10 -17.78
C ASP A 339 -15.11 -7.84 -19.06
N ALA A 340 -14.89 -6.69 -19.70
CA ALA A 340 -15.53 -6.33 -20.96
C ALA A 340 -15.11 -7.25 -22.11
N ALA A 341 -13.82 -7.56 -22.22
CA ALA A 341 -13.29 -8.48 -23.22
C ALA A 341 -13.84 -9.89 -23.03
N ALA A 342 -13.82 -10.40 -21.79
CA ALA A 342 -14.40 -11.69 -21.45
C ALA A 342 -15.90 -11.75 -21.79
N SER A 343 -16.66 -10.71 -21.43
CA SER A 343 -18.08 -10.62 -21.76
C SER A 343 -18.36 -10.49 -23.27
N ALA A 344 -17.41 -9.96 -24.04
CA ALA A 344 -17.52 -9.83 -25.49
C ALA A 344 -16.97 -11.06 -26.25
N GLY A 345 -16.42 -12.05 -25.54
CA GLY A 345 -15.83 -13.25 -26.14
C GLY A 345 -14.57 -12.96 -26.96
N VAL A 346 -13.77 -11.97 -26.55
CA VAL A 346 -12.52 -11.58 -27.23
C VAL A 346 -11.35 -11.52 -26.25
N SER A 347 -10.13 -11.65 -26.75
CA SER A 347 -8.91 -11.59 -25.94
C SER A 347 -8.43 -10.14 -25.80
N LEU A 348 -8.35 -9.62 -24.56
CA LEU A 348 -7.75 -8.31 -24.29
C LEU A 348 -6.23 -8.33 -24.46
N TRP A 349 -5.60 -9.42 -23.99
CA TRP A 349 -4.17 -9.65 -24.04
C TRP A 349 -3.92 -10.85 -24.95
N THR A 350 -2.90 -10.80 -25.79
CA THR A 350 -2.48 -11.85 -26.72
C THR A 350 -1.03 -12.23 -26.42
N ASP A 351 -0.45 -13.16 -27.18
CA ASP A 351 0.98 -13.48 -27.05
C ASP A 351 1.88 -12.31 -27.47
N ASP A 352 1.36 -11.38 -28.27
CA ASP A 352 2.06 -10.20 -28.76
C ASP A 352 1.77 -8.94 -27.93
N GLY A 353 1.14 -9.09 -26.77
CA GLY A 353 0.72 -7.98 -25.90
C GLY A 353 -0.76 -7.63 -26.03
N PRO A 354 -1.19 -6.40 -25.71
CA PRO A 354 -2.59 -5.99 -25.83
C PRO A 354 -3.15 -6.22 -27.24
N ALA A 355 -4.45 -6.50 -27.34
CA ALA A 355 -5.12 -6.75 -28.61
C ALA A 355 -4.76 -5.67 -29.64
N ALA A 356 -4.15 -6.06 -30.76
CA ALA A 356 -3.73 -5.12 -31.80
C ALA A 356 -4.90 -4.71 -32.71
N GLU A 357 -5.82 -5.65 -32.98
CA GLU A 357 -6.94 -5.45 -33.89
C GLU A 357 -7.89 -4.36 -33.40
N ARG A 358 -8.12 -3.36 -34.26
CA ARG A 358 -8.98 -2.22 -33.95
C ARG A 358 -10.41 -2.61 -33.60
N GLU A 359 -10.99 -3.54 -34.36
CA GLU A 359 -12.36 -4.01 -34.13
C GLU A 359 -12.49 -4.65 -32.75
N VAL A 360 -11.48 -5.39 -32.31
CA VAL A 360 -11.41 -5.97 -30.97
C VAL A 360 -11.33 -4.88 -29.91
N LYS A 361 -10.43 -3.90 -30.06
CA LYS A 361 -10.32 -2.75 -29.13
C LYS A 361 -11.66 -2.02 -29.01
N ALA A 362 -12.31 -1.71 -30.14
CA ALA A 362 -13.59 -1.03 -30.18
C ALA A 362 -14.70 -1.83 -29.48
N LYS A 363 -14.78 -3.14 -29.74
CA LYS A 363 -15.74 -4.04 -29.09
C LYS A 363 -15.56 -4.06 -27.58
N ILE A 364 -14.31 -4.10 -27.10
CA ILE A 364 -13.97 -4.05 -25.67
C ILE A 364 -14.41 -2.71 -25.06
N LEU A 365 -14.07 -1.58 -25.69
CA LEU A 365 -14.44 -0.25 -25.19
C LEU A 365 -15.95 -0.05 -25.14
N GLN A 366 -16.68 -0.47 -26.19
CA GLN A 366 -18.14 -0.41 -26.23
C GLN A 366 -18.75 -1.26 -25.11
N ARG A 367 -18.21 -2.48 -24.91
CA ARG A 367 -18.71 -3.36 -23.84
C ARG A 367 -18.40 -2.79 -22.45
N ALA A 368 -17.20 -2.26 -22.24
CA ALA A 368 -16.81 -1.60 -20.98
C ALA A 368 -17.70 -0.40 -20.67
N HIS A 369 -18.00 0.43 -21.67
CA HIS A 369 -18.88 1.60 -21.51
C HIS A 369 -20.31 1.18 -21.12
N GLY A 370 -20.79 0.07 -21.69
CA GLY A 370 -22.09 -0.52 -21.36
C GLY A 370 -22.16 -1.18 -19.99
N MET A 371 -21.02 -1.50 -19.36
CA MET A 371 -20.97 -2.08 -18.01
C MET A 371 -21.00 -1.03 -16.89
N LEU A 372 -20.70 0.23 -17.21
CA LEU A 372 -20.78 1.33 -16.24
C LEU A 372 -22.21 1.46 -15.69
N THR A 373 -22.33 1.73 -14.39
CA THR A 373 -23.63 1.84 -13.71
C THR A 373 -24.44 3.06 -14.16
N SER A 374 -25.73 3.02 -13.88
CA SER A 374 -26.69 4.09 -14.17
C SER A 374 -26.44 5.38 -13.38
N GLU A 375 -25.61 5.34 -12.34
CA GLU A 375 -25.22 6.53 -11.56
C GLU A 375 -24.25 7.44 -12.31
N ARG A 376 -23.48 6.89 -13.26
CA ARG A 376 -22.70 7.66 -14.24
C ARG A 376 -21.68 8.64 -13.63
N ASP A 377 -21.15 8.41 -12.42
CA ASP A 377 -20.13 9.28 -11.81
C ASP A 377 -18.82 9.29 -12.62
N VAL A 378 -18.31 10.49 -12.91
CA VAL A 378 -17.08 10.70 -13.68
C VAL A 378 -15.79 10.68 -12.85
N ASN A 379 -15.86 10.84 -11.52
CA ASN A 379 -14.73 10.79 -10.59
C ASN A 379 -14.41 9.37 -10.12
N LEU A 380 -15.45 8.56 -9.85
CA LEU A 380 -15.30 7.17 -9.43
C LEU A 380 -16.14 6.26 -10.32
N SER A 381 -15.55 5.82 -11.43
CA SER A 381 -16.24 4.92 -12.36
C SER A 381 -16.55 3.59 -11.69
N THR A 382 -17.84 3.32 -11.55
CA THR A 382 -18.36 2.06 -11.01
C THR A 382 -19.02 1.29 -12.14
N TYR A 383 -18.83 -0.02 -12.15
CA TYR A 383 -19.42 -0.92 -13.14
C TYR A 383 -20.01 -2.13 -12.45
N ALA A 384 -21.03 -2.70 -13.07
CA ALA A 384 -21.70 -3.88 -12.56
C ALA A 384 -21.31 -5.11 -13.36
N ARG A 385 -21.10 -6.21 -12.65
CA ARG A 385 -21.00 -7.54 -13.24
C ARG A 385 -22.13 -8.41 -12.72
N ARG A 386 -22.91 -8.98 -13.64
CA ARG A 386 -23.97 -9.94 -13.29
C ARG A 386 -23.35 -11.33 -13.15
N GLY A 387 -23.48 -11.92 -11.96
CA GLY A 387 -23.03 -13.27 -11.65
C GLY A 387 -24.06 -14.34 -12.02
N ALA A 388 -23.76 -15.61 -11.70
CA ALA A 388 -24.76 -16.68 -11.75
C ALA A 388 -25.91 -16.35 -10.79
N GLY A 389 -27.16 -16.41 -11.26
CA GLY A 389 -28.35 -16.03 -10.49
C GLY A 389 -28.76 -14.56 -10.58
N ASP A 390 -28.21 -13.80 -11.55
CA ASP A 390 -28.54 -12.39 -11.83
C ASP A 390 -28.21 -11.39 -10.69
N GLN A 391 -27.44 -11.82 -9.69
CA GLN A 391 -27.00 -10.95 -8.61
C GLN A 391 -25.99 -9.92 -9.14
N LEU A 392 -26.25 -8.65 -8.88
CA LEU A 392 -25.41 -7.52 -9.27
C LEU A 392 -24.19 -7.40 -8.34
N ARG A 393 -22.98 -7.55 -8.90
CA ARG A 393 -21.73 -7.28 -8.19
C ARG A 393 -21.14 -5.95 -8.64
N LEU A 394 -21.02 -5.02 -7.70
CA LEU A 394 -20.41 -3.71 -7.95
C LEU A 394 -18.89 -3.81 -7.88
N ARG A 395 -18.23 -3.29 -8.90
CA ARG A 395 -16.78 -3.13 -8.99
C ARG A 395 -16.45 -1.69 -9.32
N HIS A 396 -15.34 -1.19 -8.78
CA HIS A 396 -14.94 0.20 -8.95
C HIS A 396 -13.58 0.27 -9.62
N VAL A 397 -13.44 1.22 -10.53
CA VAL A 397 -12.14 1.56 -11.08
C VAL A 397 -11.44 2.47 -10.07
N ALA A 398 -10.24 2.09 -9.65
CA ALA A 398 -9.45 2.90 -8.74
C ALA A 398 -9.20 4.30 -9.34
N PRO A 399 -9.24 5.38 -8.53
CA PRO A 399 -8.91 6.71 -9.02
C PRO A 399 -7.51 6.76 -9.63
N VAL A 400 -7.40 7.42 -10.77
CA VAL A 400 -6.12 7.65 -11.46
C VAL A 400 -5.37 8.77 -10.73
N GLY A 401 -4.13 8.51 -10.32
CA GLY A 401 -3.26 9.47 -9.63
C GLY A 401 -1.85 9.48 -10.20
N ASP A 402 -0.97 10.31 -9.66
CA ASP A 402 0.37 10.61 -10.20
C ASP A 402 1.42 9.50 -10.02
N GLY A 403 1.06 8.39 -9.36
CA GLY A 403 1.94 7.23 -9.15
C GLY A 403 1.89 6.20 -10.28
N PRO A 404 2.43 4.99 -10.07
CA PRO A 404 2.35 3.90 -11.04
C PRO A 404 0.89 3.64 -11.45
N SER A 405 0.70 3.27 -12.72
CA SER A 405 -0.61 2.91 -13.25
C SER A 405 -1.23 1.76 -12.46
N HIS A 406 -2.53 1.59 -12.60
CA HIS A 406 -3.21 0.49 -11.94
C HIS A 406 -2.69 -0.86 -12.48
N CYS A 407 -2.48 -0.98 -13.79
CA CYS A 407 -1.89 -2.18 -14.37
C CYS A 407 -0.48 -2.45 -13.81
N ALA A 408 0.37 -1.43 -13.71
CA ALA A 408 1.71 -1.57 -13.13
C ALA A 408 1.66 -2.01 -11.65
N LYS A 409 0.76 -1.45 -10.84
CA LYS A 409 0.60 -1.83 -9.42
C LYS A 409 0.18 -3.28 -9.22
N ILE A 410 -0.65 -3.82 -10.10
CA ILE A 410 -1.07 -5.23 -10.02
C ILE A 410 0.13 -6.15 -10.28
N HIS A 411 1.03 -5.75 -11.19
CA HIS A 411 2.08 -6.62 -11.73
C HIS A 411 3.50 -6.23 -11.35
N GLN A 412 3.65 -5.39 -10.32
CA GLN A 412 4.95 -4.85 -9.89
C GLN A 412 5.94 -5.94 -9.44
N ASP A 413 5.44 -7.01 -8.80
CA ASP A 413 6.26 -8.08 -8.19
C ASP A 413 6.10 -9.43 -8.93
N GLU A 414 5.63 -9.40 -10.18
CA GLU A 414 5.20 -10.59 -10.92
C GLU A 414 6.30 -11.63 -11.10
N ASP A 415 7.51 -11.23 -11.47
CA ASP A 415 8.63 -12.15 -11.73
C ASP A 415 9.09 -12.91 -10.47
N GLU A 416 9.06 -12.24 -9.32
CA GLU A 416 9.40 -12.83 -8.03
C GLU A 416 8.33 -13.84 -7.61
N LEU A 417 7.05 -13.46 -7.74
CA LEU A 417 5.92 -14.32 -7.41
C LEU A 417 5.86 -15.56 -8.31
N ILE A 418 6.08 -15.42 -9.62
CA ILE A 418 6.14 -16.55 -10.57
C ILE A 418 7.19 -17.56 -10.14
N SER A 419 8.38 -17.08 -9.79
CA SER A 419 9.49 -17.94 -9.37
C SER A 419 9.17 -18.70 -8.07
N GLN A 420 8.47 -18.07 -7.13
CA GLN A 420 7.98 -18.73 -5.93
C GLN A 420 6.95 -19.83 -6.24
N TYR A 421 6.00 -19.58 -7.15
CA TYR A 421 4.96 -20.57 -7.48
C TYR A 421 5.50 -21.76 -8.28
N GLU A 422 6.46 -21.55 -9.17
CA GLU A 422 7.14 -22.65 -9.85
C GLU A 422 7.91 -23.54 -8.87
N ALA A 423 8.58 -22.96 -7.87
CA ALA A 423 9.25 -23.72 -6.82
C ALA A 423 8.25 -24.59 -6.02
N VAL A 424 7.06 -24.05 -5.72
CA VAL A 424 5.99 -24.84 -5.07
C VAL A 424 5.50 -25.99 -5.97
N LEU A 425 5.36 -25.78 -7.28
CA LEU A 425 4.99 -26.85 -8.23
C LEU A 425 6.02 -27.97 -8.23
N VAL A 426 7.31 -27.63 -8.27
CA VAL A 426 8.42 -28.59 -8.26
C VAL A 426 8.49 -29.34 -6.93
N TRP A 427 8.28 -28.66 -5.81
CA TRP A 427 8.23 -29.31 -4.49
C TRP A 427 7.06 -30.29 -4.39
N ALA A 428 5.86 -29.91 -4.86
CA ALA A 428 4.65 -30.70 -4.71
C ALA A 428 4.66 -32.05 -5.47
N ILE A 429 5.49 -32.18 -6.50
CA ILE A 429 5.63 -33.40 -7.33
C ILE A 429 6.67 -34.40 -6.78
N GLY A 430 7.24 -34.12 -5.60
CA GLY A 430 8.26 -34.97 -4.98
C GLY A 430 9.60 -34.98 -5.71
N VAL A 431 9.74 -34.13 -6.72
CA VAL A 431 10.99 -33.84 -7.42
C VAL A 431 11.70 -32.81 -6.57
N ARG A 432 12.68 -33.26 -5.79
CA ARG A 432 13.71 -32.33 -5.35
C ARG A 432 14.41 -31.90 -6.62
N PRO A 433 14.42 -30.61 -7.01
CA PRO A 433 15.19 -30.22 -8.17
C PRO A 433 16.60 -30.79 -7.99
N PRO A 434 17.28 -31.23 -9.07
CA PRO A 434 18.60 -31.81 -8.96
C PRO A 434 19.39 -30.87 -8.06
N GLN A 435 19.81 -31.41 -6.90
CA GLN A 435 20.94 -30.80 -6.24
C GLN A 435 21.95 -30.82 -7.36
N PRO A 436 22.39 -29.67 -7.82
CA PRO A 436 23.38 -29.71 -8.86
C PRO A 436 24.59 -30.32 -8.19
N GLU A 437 25.65 -30.49 -8.98
CA GLU A 437 26.96 -30.56 -8.39
C GLU A 437 26.99 -29.61 -7.20
N GLN A 438 27.36 -30.14 -6.02
CA GLN A 438 27.07 -29.57 -4.69
C GLN A 438 27.53 -28.09 -4.51
N ALA A 439 28.06 -27.50 -5.58
CA ALA A 439 28.27 -26.11 -5.90
C ALA A 439 27.03 -25.23 -6.26
N ASP A 440 25.90 -25.67 -6.85
CA ASP A 440 24.96 -24.71 -7.54
C ASP A 440 23.42 -24.66 -7.22
N ALA A 441 22.80 -25.53 -6.40
CA ALA A 441 21.33 -25.60 -6.14
C ALA A 441 20.98 -26.19 -4.76
N ARG A 442 21.98 -26.82 -4.09
CA ARG A 442 22.20 -26.54 -2.65
C ARG A 442 22.75 -25.12 -2.42
N ARG A 443 23.13 -24.41 -3.49
CA ARG A 443 23.15 -22.96 -3.59
C ARG A 443 21.71 -22.49 -3.77
N SER A 444 21.09 -22.49 -4.95
CA SER A 444 19.74 -21.93 -5.25
C SER A 444 18.56 -22.13 -4.25
N GLU A 445 18.30 -23.32 -3.67
CA GLU A 445 17.17 -23.50 -2.70
C GLU A 445 17.56 -23.16 -1.25
N HIS A 446 18.82 -23.40 -0.91
CA HIS A 446 19.48 -22.81 0.26
C HIS A 446 19.95 -21.36 -0.03
N GLU A 447 19.66 -20.80 -1.20
CA GLU A 447 19.86 -19.40 -1.64
C GLU A 447 18.50 -18.69 -1.77
N ALA A 448 17.38 -19.43 -1.69
CA ALA A 448 16.02 -18.92 -1.67
C ALA A 448 15.39 -19.02 -0.26
N GLU A 449 15.58 -20.14 0.44
CA GLU A 449 15.27 -20.27 1.89
C GLU A 449 16.46 -19.88 2.77
N ARG A 450 17.68 -19.90 2.23
CA ARG A 450 18.70 -18.91 2.58
C ARG A 450 19.00 -18.06 1.34
N ARG A 451 18.05 -17.23 0.90
CA ARG A 451 18.49 -15.83 0.72
C ARG A 451 18.86 -15.45 2.14
N ASP A 452 20.08 -15.84 2.50
CA ASP A 452 20.73 -15.53 3.72
C ASP A 452 21.00 -14.07 3.44
N ASP A 453 19.98 -13.32 3.73
CA ASP A 453 20.05 -11.90 3.92
C ASP A 453 20.98 -11.70 5.17
N SER A 454 21.40 -12.80 5.85
CA SER A 454 22.54 -12.97 6.75
C SER A 454 23.82 -13.61 6.16
N ASP A 455 23.94 -13.85 4.84
CA ASP A 455 25.25 -13.98 4.18
C ASP A 455 25.74 -12.54 3.96
N PRO A 456 26.64 -12.03 4.81
CA PRO A 456 27.09 -10.64 4.74
C PRO A 456 27.91 -10.34 3.46
N THR A 457 28.06 -11.32 2.55
CA THR A 457 28.83 -11.21 1.31
C THR A 457 27.99 -10.92 0.06
N GLU A 458 26.66 -11.11 0.07
CA GLU A 458 25.80 -10.72 -1.07
C GLU A 458 25.52 -9.20 -1.06
N LEU A 459 25.71 -8.56 -2.21
CA LEU A 459 25.65 -7.11 -2.39
C LEU A 459 24.20 -6.59 -2.37
N TRP A 460 23.74 -6.04 -1.25
CA TRP A 460 22.44 -5.36 -1.20
C TRP A 460 22.46 -4.06 -2.02
N THR A 461 21.56 -3.97 -3.00
CA THR A 461 21.35 -2.74 -3.79
C THR A 461 20.10 -2.02 -3.27
N PRO A 462 20.19 -0.71 -2.96
CA PRO A 462 19.04 0.08 -2.54
C PRO A 462 17.87 0.02 -3.55
N ARG A 463 16.65 -0.22 -3.07
CA ARG A 463 15.45 -0.40 -3.92
C ARG A 463 14.35 0.61 -3.68
N TYR A 464 14.40 1.32 -2.56
CA TYR A 464 13.36 2.25 -2.11
C TYR A 464 13.84 3.70 -2.11
N LEU A 465 15.04 3.96 -1.58
CA LEU A 465 15.64 5.28 -1.58
C LEU A 465 16.20 5.61 -2.96
N SER A 466 15.84 6.79 -3.46
CA SER A 466 16.46 7.31 -4.68
C SER A 466 17.96 7.57 -4.48
N HIS A 467 18.70 7.64 -5.59
CA HIS A 467 20.11 8.01 -5.56
C HIS A 467 20.35 9.36 -4.85
N GLU A 468 19.47 10.35 -5.07
CA GLU A 468 19.57 11.67 -4.43
C GLU A 468 19.39 11.59 -2.90
N GLN A 469 18.46 10.77 -2.43
CA GLN A 469 18.24 10.51 -1.00
C GLN A 469 19.45 9.84 -0.35
N ILE A 470 20.08 8.88 -1.03
CA ILE A 470 21.30 8.23 -0.54
C ILE A 470 22.46 9.23 -0.46
N GLU A 471 22.68 10.04 -1.50
CA GLU A 471 23.74 11.06 -1.46
C GLU A 471 23.45 12.17 -0.42
N GLN A 472 22.18 12.49 -0.15
CA GLN A 472 21.79 13.36 0.95
C GLN A 472 22.12 12.74 2.32
N PHE A 473 21.81 11.46 2.53
CA PHE A 473 22.20 10.72 3.73
C PHE A 473 23.73 10.68 3.92
N LEU A 474 24.49 10.43 2.85
CA LEU A 474 25.96 10.40 2.89
C LEU A 474 26.57 11.78 3.23
N ARG A 475 25.95 12.89 2.81
CA ARG A 475 26.42 14.25 3.16
C ARG A 475 25.99 14.73 4.54
N ASP A 476 24.76 14.42 4.93
CA ASP A 476 24.08 15.09 6.06
C ASP A 476 23.90 14.15 7.26
N GLY A 477 24.08 12.85 7.06
CA GLY A 477 23.98 11.83 8.09
C GLY A 477 22.55 11.49 8.50
N PHE A 478 21.52 11.98 7.81
CA PHE A 478 20.14 11.62 8.10
C PHE A 478 19.25 11.69 6.86
N ILE A 479 18.08 11.06 6.93
CA ILE A 479 16.99 11.24 5.97
C ILE A 479 15.65 11.40 6.70
N LEU A 480 14.77 12.26 6.19
CA LEU A 480 13.40 12.43 6.66
C LEU A 480 12.45 11.63 5.77
N LEU A 481 11.63 10.77 6.37
CA LEU A 481 10.59 9.99 5.73
C LEU A 481 9.22 10.57 6.14
N PRO A 482 8.58 11.38 5.28
CA PRO A 482 7.31 12.01 5.61
C PRO A 482 6.19 10.97 5.65
N ARG A 483 5.31 11.03 6.66
CA ARG A 483 4.19 10.11 6.87
C ARG A 483 4.61 8.63 6.77
N ALA A 484 5.76 8.30 7.35
CA ALA A 484 6.28 6.94 7.38
C ALA A 484 5.37 5.97 8.14
N PHE A 485 4.57 6.46 9.11
CA PHE A 485 3.52 5.68 9.77
C PHE A 485 2.22 6.50 9.91
N ASP A 486 1.12 5.80 10.19
CA ASP A 486 -0.21 6.41 10.28
C ASP A 486 -0.27 7.44 11.42
N PRO A 487 -0.61 8.72 11.16
CA PRO A 487 -0.79 9.73 12.20
C PRO A 487 -1.85 9.36 13.25
N GLU A 488 -2.81 8.49 12.93
CA GLU A 488 -3.78 7.98 13.91
C GLU A 488 -3.10 7.06 14.95
N LEU A 489 -2.07 6.31 14.55
CA LEU A 489 -1.22 5.57 15.49
C LEU A 489 -0.54 6.53 16.47
N ALA A 490 -0.03 7.66 15.95
CA ALA A 490 0.59 8.68 16.77
C ALA A 490 -0.39 9.27 17.80
N HIS A 491 -1.60 9.62 17.35
CA HIS A 491 -2.67 10.11 18.21
C HIS A 491 -3.04 9.09 19.30
N ARG A 492 -3.26 7.83 18.95
CA ARG A 492 -3.57 6.75 19.89
C ARG A 492 -2.50 6.58 20.95
N TRP A 493 -1.23 6.59 20.57
CA TRP A 493 -0.12 6.43 21.52
C TRP A 493 0.03 7.63 22.46
N ARG A 494 -0.24 8.86 22.00
CA ARG A 494 -0.29 10.04 22.89
C ARG A 494 -1.43 9.96 23.90
N GLU A 495 -2.63 9.55 23.48
CA GLU A 495 -3.76 9.44 24.41
C GLU A 495 -3.54 8.34 25.45
N ASP A 496 -2.99 7.20 25.04
CA ASP A 496 -2.56 6.16 26.00
C ASP A 496 -1.42 6.63 26.90
N ALA A 497 -0.49 7.45 26.39
CA ALA A 497 0.57 8.04 27.21
C ALA A 497 0.04 8.99 28.28
N LYS A 498 -0.90 9.87 27.94
CA LYS A 498 -1.60 10.75 28.89
C LYS A 498 -2.31 9.92 29.98
N ARG A 499 -2.96 8.82 29.59
CA ARG A 499 -3.58 7.87 30.53
C ARG A 499 -2.53 7.26 31.48
N ARG A 500 -1.43 6.72 30.95
CA ARG A 500 -0.35 6.09 31.75
C ARG A 500 0.28 7.07 32.75
N LEU A 501 0.52 8.31 32.34
CA LEU A 501 1.09 9.35 33.21
C LEU A 501 0.17 9.70 34.38
N ARG A 502 -1.14 9.69 34.16
CA ARG A 502 -2.14 10.04 35.17
C ARG A 502 -2.47 8.86 36.09
N ASP A 503 -2.67 7.68 35.52
CA ASP A 503 -3.29 6.55 36.22
C ASP A 503 -2.25 5.58 36.79
N GLU A 504 -1.08 5.44 36.15
CA GLU A 504 -0.10 4.37 36.42
C GLU A 504 1.37 4.85 36.30
N PRO A 505 1.76 6.03 36.84
CA PRO A 505 3.11 6.58 36.62
C PRO A 505 4.21 5.70 37.20
N GLU A 506 3.97 5.01 38.32
CA GLU A 506 4.93 4.09 38.95
C GLU A 506 5.33 2.91 38.06
N GLN A 507 4.44 2.48 37.17
CA GLN A 507 4.68 1.36 36.27
C GLN A 507 5.39 1.79 34.99
N TRP A 508 5.05 2.97 34.46
CA TRP A 508 5.41 3.34 33.09
C TRP A 508 6.45 4.45 33.01
N VAL A 509 6.59 5.30 34.02
CA VAL A 509 7.59 6.37 34.01
C VAL A 509 8.92 5.81 34.52
N ARG A 510 9.92 5.82 33.64
CA ARG A 510 11.24 5.28 33.98
C ARG A 510 11.87 6.06 35.13
N GLY A 511 12.23 5.35 36.20
CA GLY A 511 12.86 5.93 37.39
C GLY A 511 11.93 6.79 38.24
N TYR A 512 10.62 6.58 38.15
CA TYR A 512 9.65 7.25 39.02
C TYR A 512 9.72 6.70 40.45
N ASP A 513 9.82 7.62 41.41
CA ASP A 513 9.77 7.32 42.84
C ASP A 513 8.51 7.99 43.42
N PRO A 514 7.50 7.23 43.88
CA PRO A 514 6.28 7.81 44.42
C PRO A 514 6.50 8.56 45.75
N SER A 515 7.64 8.38 46.41
CA SER A 515 8.01 9.11 47.63
C SER A 515 8.67 10.46 47.36
N ASP A 516 9.10 10.74 46.13
CA ASP A 516 9.66 12.04 45.74
C ASP A 516 8.52 13.02 45.44
N GLU A 517 8.07 13.76 46.46
CA GLU A 517 7.01 14.75 46.34
C GLU A 517 7.31 15.83 45.28
N ALA A 518 8.58 16.22 45.11
CA ALA A 518 8.98 17.21 44.12
C ALA A 518 8.78 16.70 42.68
N ARG A 519 8.82 15.37 42.49
CA ARG A 519 8.57 14.67 41.24
C ARG A 519 7.26 13.86 41.27
N SER A 520 6.27 14.28 42.05
CA SER A 520 4.94 13.67 41.96
C SER A 520 4.25 14.02 40.62
N LEU A 521 3.54 13.06 40.01
CA LEU A 521 2.69 13.30 38.83
C LEU A 521 1.19 13.36 39.17
N ALA A 522 0.82 13.39 40.46
CA ALA A 522 -0.58 13.38 40.90
C ALA A 522 -1.43 14.53 40.34
N ASN A 523 -0.81 15.70 40.12
CA ASN A 523 -1.48 16.89 39.56
C ASN A 523 -1.07 17.17 38.10
N PHE A 524 -0.36 16.24 37.44
CA PHE A 524 0.14 16.45 36.09
C PHE A 524 -1.00 16.51 35.07
N SER A 525 -1.02 17.56 34.26
CA SER A 525 -1.90 17.70 33.10
C SER A 525 -1.07 17.96 31.84
N ALA A 526 -1.26 17.14 30.82
CA ALA A 526 -0.57 17.31 29.55
C ALA A 526 -0.97 18.62 28.83
N ASP A 527 -2.15 19.15 29.15
CA ASP A 527 -2.73 20.34 28.51
C ASP A 527 -2.50 21.62 29.33
N ASP A 528 -1.86 21.53 30.51
CA ASP A 528 -1.53 22.67 31.36
C ASP A 528 -0.05 22.68 31.76
N PRO A 529 0.79 23.50 31.09
CA PRO A 529 2.21 23.62 31.38
C PRO A 529 2.56 24.08 32.79
N SER A 530 1.64 24.72 33.52
CA SER A 530 1.88 25.13 34.92
C SER A 530 1.95 23.94 35.88
N THR A 531 1.47 22.77 35.45
CA THR A 531 1.50 21.53 36.24
C THR A 531 2.78 20.71 36.04
N TRP A 532 3.65 21.10 35.10
CA TRP A 532 4.84 20.33 34.76
C TRP A 532 5.97 20.64 35.73
N ASN A 533 6.41 19.64 36.50
CA ASN A 533 7.46 19.77 37.52
C ASN A 533 8.84 19.27 37.08
N ARG A 534 9.01 18.94 35.81
CA ARG A 534 10.29 18.51 35.23
C ARG A 534 10.32 18.79 33.73
N SER A 535 11.52 18.86 33.17
CA SER A 535 11.75 19.13 31.76
C SER A 535 11.71 17.87 30.87
N ARG A 536 11.79 16.66 31.42
CA ARG A 536 11.77 15.42 30.63
C ARG A 536 11.07 14.26 31.33
N ILE A 537 10.32 13.47 30.57
CA ILE A 537 9.76 12.18 30.98
C ILE A 537 10.08 11.12 29.92
N ASP A 538 10.67 10.00 30.36
CA ASP A 538 10.84 8.80 29.55
C ASP A 538 9.73 7.80 29.94
N LEU A 539 8.80 7.54 29.03
CA LEU A 539 7.59 6.77 29.27
C LEU A 539 7.63 5.43 28.52
N LEU A 540 7.75 4.34 29.29
CA LEU A 540 7.65 2.95 28.82
C LEU A 540 6.21 2.59 28.46
N GLY A 541 6.00 1.60 27.59
CA GLY A 541 4.66 1.11 27.29
C GLY A 541 4.58 -0.38 26.93
N PRO A 542 3.36 -0.94 26.92
CA PRO A 542 3.13 -2.38 26.78
C PRO A 542 3.08 -2.88 25.33
N GLU A 543 2.99 -1.99 24.35
CA GLU A 543 2.75 -2.36 22.95
C GLU A 543 4.08 -2.44 22.20
N THR A 544 4.22 -3.45 21.34
CA THR A 544 5.37 -3.60 20.43
C THR A 544 4.83 -3.94 19.06
N LEU A 545 5.31 -3.21 18.04
CA LEU A 545 4.88 -3.37 16.65
C LEU A 545 6.05 -3.78 15.78
N VAL A 546 5.78 -4.63 14.78
CA VAL A 546 6.77 -5.02 13.76
C VAL A 546 6.96 -3.85 12.79
N ILE A 547 8.20 -3.39 12.60
CA ILE A 547 8.52 -2.17 11.82
C ILE A 547 7.96 -2.26 10.40
N GLU A 548 8.13 -3.41 9.76
CA GLU A 548 7.63 -3.70 8.42
C GLU A 548 6.10 -3.59 8.29
N GLU A 549 5.35 -3.86 9.36
CA GLU A 549 3.88 -3.86 9.33
C GLU A 549 3.31 -2.46 9.54
N PHE A 550 3.78 -1.73 10.55
CA PHE A 550 3.23 -0.40 10.88
C PHE A 550 3.89 0.74 10.09
N SER A 551 5.09 0.51 9.56
CA SER A 551 5.84 1.46 8.73
C SER A 551 6.66 0.75 7.63
N PRO A 552 5.99 0.19 6.59
CA PRO A 552 6.68 -0.46 5.46
C PRO A 552 7.71 0.46 4.79
N THR A 553 7.40 1.76 4.72
CA THR A 553 8.29 2.82 4.22
C THR A 553 9.59 2.91 5.03
N ALA A 554 9.51 2.96 6.36
CA ALA A 554 10.71 3.04 7.19
C ALA A 554 11.51 1.73 7.11
N TRP A 555 10.85 0.57 7.08
CA TRP A 555 11.52 -0.71 6.94
C TRP A 555 12.34 -0.82 5.66
N ALA A 556 11.76 -0.42 4.52
CA ALA A 556 12.46 -0.42 3.24
C ALA A 556 13.68 0.52 3.23
N ALA A 557 13.52 1.74 3.75
CA ALA A 557 14.63 2.69 3.87
C ALA A 557 15.73 2.22 4.82
N ILE A 558 15.38 1.57 5.93
CA ILE A 558 16.33 0.95 6.87
C ILE A 558 17.15 -0.13 6.16
N CYS A 559 16.50 -1.00 5.37
CA CYS A 559 17.18 -2.03 4.59
C CYS A 559 18.16 -1.42 3.58
N ASP A 560 17.75 -0.37 2.87
CA ASP A 560 18.60 0.34 1.91
C ASP A 560 19.85 0.96 2.56
N LEU A 561 19.70 1.57 3.73
CA LEU A 561 20.80 2.23 4.43
C LEU A 561 21.77 1.26 5.12
N LEU A 562 21.29 0.06 5.50
CA LEU A 562 22.06 -0.94 6.26
C LEU A 562 22.55 -2.13 5.43
N GLY A 563 22.19 -2.17 4.15
CA GLY A 563 22.63 -3.23 3.24
C GLY A 563 21.87 -4.54 3.46
N GLY A 564 20.56 -4.45 3.65
CA GLY A 564 19.63 -5.58 3.57
C GLY A 564 19.04 -6.04 4.90
N PRO A 565 17.83 -6.65 4.87
CA PRO A 565 17.08 -7.01 6.06
C PRO A 565 17.77 -7.96 7.03
N ALA A 566 18.65 -8.88 6.63
CA ALA A 566 19.25 -9.82 7.59
C ALA A 566 20.66 -9.52 8.05
N ARG A 567 21.17 -8.35 7.71
CA ARG A 567 22.15 -7.66 8.56
C ARG A 567 21.50 -7.06 9.81
N ILE A 568 20.17 -6.86 9.81
CA ILE A 568 19.43 -6.18 10.87
C ILE A 568 18.88 -7.18 11.90
N GLU A 569 19.18 -6.93 13.17
CA GLU A 569 18.63 -7.65 14.33
C GLU A 569 17.29 -7.08 14.78
N THR A 570 17.15 -5.75 14.82
CA THR A 570 15.92 -5.10 15.29
C THR A 570 14.78 -5.21 14.28
N LYS A 571 13.70 -5.91 14.63
CA LYS A 571 12.51 -6.10 13.78
C LYS A 571 11.25 -5.39 14.30
N SER A 572 11.27 -4.92 15.54
CA SER A 572 10.11 -4.34 16.19
C SER A 572 10.49 -3.15 17.08
N TRP A 573 9.55 -2.23 17.26
CA TRP A 573 9.67 -1.09 18.17
C TRP A 573 8.52 -1.07 19.18
N GLY A 574 8.84 -0.69 20.42
CA GLY A 574 7.87 -0.49 21.48
C GLY A 574 7.24 0.89 21.45
N ASN A 575 6.08 1.05 22.10
CA ASN A 575 5.42 2.34 22.29
C ASN A 575 6.05 3.21 23.40
N TYR A 576 7.37 3.21 23.44
CA TYR A 576 8.20 4.06 24.29
C TYR A 576 8.22 5.49 23.76
N LEU A 577 7.98 6.47 24.64
CA LEU A 577 7.94 7.89 24.27
C LEU A 577 8.86 8.71 25.18
N ILE A 578 9.54 9.68 24.59
CA ILE A 578 10.37 10.67 25.25
C ILE A 578 9.64 12.01 25.15
N LEU A 579 9.12 12.48 26.28
CA LEU A 579 8.46 13.76 26.41
C LEU A 579 9.49 14.81 26.82
N ASN A 580 9.62 15.88 26.04
CA ASN A 580 10.34 17.08 26.45
C ASN A 580 9.29 18.15 26.83
N LEU A 581 9.34 18.58 28.08
CA LEU A 581 8.40 19.49 28.74
C LEU A 581 9.07 20.85 28.97
N ARG A 582 8.27 21.88 29.24
CA ARG A 582 8.75 23.25 29.45
C ARG A 582 9.84 23.31 30.53
N ASP A 583 10.95 23.93 30.18
CA ASP A 583 12.02 24.32 31.11
C ASP A 583 11.82 25.80 31.49
N GLU A 584 11.95 26.11 32.77
CA GLU A 584 11.82 27.48 33.31
C GLU A 584 13.15 28.23 33.39
N ASP A 585 14.26 27.61 32.97
CA ASP A 585 15.57 28.26 32.89
C ASP A 585 15.53 29.52 32.01
N PRO A 586 15.71 30.73 32.58
CA PRO A 586 15.63 31.99 31.84
C PRO A 586 16.82 32.18 30.88
N ASP A 587 17.95 31.51 31.13
CA ASP A 587 19.18 31.60 30.33
C ASP A 587 19.25 30.53 29.23
N ALA A 588 18.18 29.73 29.09
CA ALA A 588 18.05 28.67 28.11
C ALA A 588 18.20 29.16 26.65
N LYS A 589 19.08 28.49 25.88
CA LYS A 589 19.31 28.80 24.46
C LYS A 589 18.40 27.97 23.55
N ASP A 590 17.92 28.58 22.46
CA ASP A 590 17.07 27.90 21.46
C ASP A 590 17.80 26.73 20.77
N GLN A 591 19.08 26.92 20.46
CA GLN A 591 19.99 25.90 19.96
C GLN A 591 20.97 25.48 21.07
N PRO A 592 21.19 24.17 21.31
CA PRO A 592 22.25 23.71 22.16
C PRO A 592 23.59 24.24 21.66
N SER A 593 24.32 24.98 22.49
CA SER A 593 25.64 25.44 22.09
C SER A 593 26.53 24.25 21.74
N GLY A 594 27.49 24.40 20.82
CA GLY A 594 28.47 23.33 20.56
C GLY A 594 29.27 22.91 21.80
N HIS A 595 29.24 23.70 22.87
CA HIS A 595 29.87 23.40 24.16
C HIS A 595 28.97 22.62 25.12
N ALA A 596 27.70 22.36 24.76
CA ALA A 596 26.78 21.66 25.64
C ALA A 596 27.22 20.19 25.81
N THR A 597 27.20 19.71 27.05
CA THR A 597 27.53 18.32 27.40
C THR A 597 26.43 17.34 26.95
N SER A 598 25.29 17.85 26.50
CA SER A 598 24.15 17.08 26.01
C SER A 598 24.33 16.54 24.58
N TRP A 599 25.37 16.96 23.86
CA TRP A 599 25.71 16.39 22.55
C TRP A 599 26.28 14.98 22.72
N HIS A 600 25.66 14.00 22.06
CA HIS A 600 26.06 12.60 22.15
C HIS A 600 25.78 11.83 20.86
N ILE A 601 26.37 10.64 20.78
CA ILE A 601 25.91 9.53 19.95
C ILE A 601 25.19 8.53 20.86
N ASP A 602 24.29 7.72 20.29
CA ASP A 602 23.56 6.71 21.06
C ASP A 602 24.31 5.38 21.14
N ASP A 603 24.16 4.73 22.31
CA ASP A 603 24.83 3.49 22.69
C ASP A 603 26.38 3.50 22.63
N PRO A 604 27.06 4.56 23.14
CA PRO A 604 28.52 4.59 23.21
C PRO A 604 29.03 3.68 24.33
N SER A 605 30.25 3.18 24.17
CA SER A 605 31.01 2.55 25.26
C SER A 605 32.17 3.44 25.71
N PRO A 606 32.74 3.23 26.92
CA PRO A 606 33.94 3.94 27.38
C PRO A 606 35.18 3.72 26.47
N ALA A 607 35.11 2.74 25.56
CA ALA A 607 36.11 2.48 24.54
C ALA A 607 35.41 2.21 23.19
N THR A 608 34.62 3.19 22.73
CA THR A 608 33.88 3.09 21.46
C THR A 608 34.87 2.92 20.31
N ARG A 609 34.66 1.92 19.46
CA ARG A 609 35.51 1.62 18.31
C ARG A 609 34.66 1.36 17.09
N VAL A 610 35.14 1.78 15.93
CA VAL A 610 34.42 1.63 14.66
C VAL A 610 34.05 0.17 14.35
N ASP A 611 34.97 -0.77 14.63
CA ASP A 611 34.80 -2.22 14.40
C ASP A 611 33.89 -2.92 15.43
N ARG A 612 33.32 -2.17 16.37
CA ARG A 612 32.44 -2.69 17.43
C ARG A 612 31.06 -2.07 17.45
N ILE A 613 30.79 -1.10 16.56
CA ILE A 613 29.49 -0.44 16.47
C ILE A 613 28.46 -1.43 15.92
N ARG A 614 27.47 -1.77 16.73
CA ARG A 614 26.31 -2.57 16.30
C ARG A 614 25.05 -1.72 16.11
N ASN A 615 25.01 -0.50 16.66
CA ASN A 615 23.94 0.44 16.38
C ASN A 615 24.07 0.89 14.91
N GLY A 616 23.15 0.44 14.07
CA GLY A 616 23.15 0.70 12.63
C GLY A 616 22.49 2.03 12.28
N LEU A 617 21.39 2.37 12.95
CA LEU A 617 20.67 3.64 12.77
C LEU A 617 20.03 4.08 14.09
N VAL A 618 20.04 5.39 14.32
CA VAL A 618 19.22 6.05 15.34
C VAL A 618 17.98 6.59 14.65
N CYS A 619 16.79 6.28 15.13
CA CYS A 619 15.55 6.71 14.48
C CYS A 619 14.83 7.73 15.36
N ILE A 620 14.28 8.79 14.78
CA ILE A 620 13.43 9.74 15.50
C ILE A 620 12.02 9.66 14.90
N ALA A 621 11.09 9.06 15.63
CA ALA A 621 9.69 8.97 15.22
C ALA A 621 8.88 10.10 15.87
N LEU A 622 8.17 10.87 15.05
CA LEU A 622 7.43 12.06 15.47
C LEU A 622 5.99 11.68 15.83
N PHE A 623 5.67 11.82 17.11
CA PHE A 623 4.34 11.51 17.62
C PHE A 623 3.45 12.74 17.71
N ASP A 624 3.97 13.93 17.44
CA ASP A 624 3.22 15.17 17.28
C ASP A 624 3.94 16.12 16.34
N LYS A 625 3.25 17.20 15.94
CA LYS A 625 3.87 18.26 15.16
C LYS A 625 4.99 18.92 15.96
N LEU A 626 6.21 18.84 15.45
CA LEU A 626 7.37 19.47 16.05
C LEU A 626 7.61 20.84 15.43
N LEU A 627 7.14 21.87 16.13
CA LEU A 627 7.38 23.27 15.78
C LEU A 627 8.75 23.73 16.32
N PRO A 628 9.43 24.68 15.65
CA PRO A 628 10.68 25.25 16.15
C PRO A 628 10.60 25.71 17.61
N ARG A 629 11.71 25.61 18.34
CA ARG A 629 11.84 26.01 19.76
C ARG A 629 10.97 25.23 20.76
N SER A 630 10.52 24.04 20.37
CA SER A 630 9.69 23.16 21.23
C SER A 630 10.51 22.06 21.90
N GLY A 631 11.80 22.30 22.14
CA GLY A 631 12.69 21.31 22.74
C GLY A 631 13.11 20.19 21.78
N ASN A 632 13.08 20.44 20.48
CA ASN A 632 13.34 19.44 19.45
C ASN A 632 14.77 18.91 19.52
N THR A 633 15.01 17.78 18.85
CA THR A 633 16.36 17.26 18.68
C THR A 633 17.10 18.11 17.66
N TRP A 634 18.34 18.47 17.96
CA TRP A 634 19.26 19.13 17.06
C TRP A 634 20.33 18.15 16.59
N LEU A 635 20.67 18.24 15.31
CA LEU A 635 21.66 17.39 14.64
C LEU A 635 22.86 18.25 14.23
N ALA A 636 24.07 17.75 14.45
CA ALA A 636 25.29 18.36 13.91
C ALA A 636 25.68 17.61 12.62
N LEU A 637 25.26 18.11 11.46
CA LEU A 637 25.28 17.39 10.18
C LEU A 637 26.70 17.00 9.72
N ASP A 638 27.71 17.77 10.10
CA ASP A 638 29.11 17.48 9.75
C ASP A 638 29.84 16.62 10.81
N SER A 639 29.14 16.15 11.84
CA SER A 639 29.74 15.36 12.92
C SER A 639 30.09 13.93 12.52
N VAL A 640 29.34 13.29 11.62
CA VAL A 640 29.59 11.89 11.19
C VAL A 640 31.04 11.70 10.76
N ALA A 641 31.54 12.59 9.89
CA ALA A 641 32.90 12.52 9.40
C ALA A 641 33.95 12.77 10.49
N ARG A 642 33.65 13.67 11.44
CA ARG A 642 34.57 14.01 12.55
C ARG A 642 34.67 12.87 13.55
N VAL A 643 33.54 12.27 13.91
CA VAL A 643 33.51 11.10 14.81
C VAL A 643 34.20 9.91 14.15
N ALA A 644 33.94 9.64 12.86
CA ALA A 644 34.60 8.57 12.12
C ALA A 644 36.14 8.71 12.13
N ARG A 645 36.66 9.93 11.90
CA ARG A 645 38.10 10.21 11.94
C ARG A 645 38.70 10.09 13.34
N GLU A 646 38.00 10.58 14.37
CA GLU A 646 38.43 10.46 15.76
C GLU A 646 38.55 8.99 16.17
N LEU A 647 37.57 8.15 15.78
CA LEU A 647 37.61 6.70 16.01
C LEU A 647 38.74 6.02 15.23
N ALA A 648 38.98 6.40 13.98
CA ALA A 648 40.06 5.85 13.15
C ALA A 648 41.45 6.20 13.70
N ALA A 649 41.62 7.43 14.22
CA ALA A 649 42.87 7.87 14.85
C ALA A 649 43.16 7.19 16.20
N HIS A 650 42.14 6.59 16.83
CA HIS A 650 42.25 5.92 18.12
C HIS A 650 41.71 4.48 18.10
N PRO A 651 42.42 3.51 17.49
CA PRO A 651 41.95 2.12 17.38
C PRO A 651 41.73 1.41 18.73
N ALA A 652 42.36 1.89 19.81
CA ALA A 652 42.14 1.39 21.17
C ALA A 652 40.74 1.76 21.72
N GLY A 653 40.06 2.70 21.08
CA GLY A 653 38.73 3.19 21.44
C GLY A 653 38.74 4.62 21.97
N VAL A 654 37.56 5.24 21.87
CA VAL A 654 37.31 6.62 22.29
C VAL A 654 36.16 6.59 23.31
N ASP A 655 36.36 7.23 24.46
CA ASP A 655 35.29 7.40 25.44
C ASP A 655 34.32 8.49 24.96
N PHE A 656 33.14 8.09 24.51
CA PHE A 656 32.02 8.99 24.19
C PHE A 656 30.97 9.05 25.31
N VAL A 657 31.15 8.30 26.40
CA VAL A 657 30.25 8.28 27.56
C VAL A 657 30.48 9.50 28.46
N THR A 658 31.74 9.92 28.64
CA THR A 658 32.14 10.93 29.64
C THR A 658 32.49 12.31 29.05
N ASP A 659 31.65 12.84 28.16
CA ASP A 659 31.74 14.24 27.63
C ASP A 659 32.84 14.48 26.56
N ARG A 660 33.02 13.55 25.61
CA ARG A 660 33.71 13.85 24.34
C ARG A 660 32.80 14.41 23.25
N GLY A 661 31.47 14.26 23.35
CA GLY A 661 30.55 14.76 22.32
C GLY A 661 30.69 16.26 22.07
N SER A 662 30.82 17.04 23.14
CA SER A 662 31.05 18.50 23.08
C SER A 662 32.38 18.89 22.41
N ARG A 663 33.40 18.03 22.39
CA ARG A 663 34.68 18.33 21.71
C ARG A 663 34.55 18.28 20.20
N ILE A 664 33.76 17.33 19.69
CA ILE A 664 33.49 17.18 18.26
C ILE A 664 32.53 18.27 17.79
N THR A 665 31.44 18.51 18.53
CA THR A 665 30.41 19.47 18.10
C THR A 665 30.87 20.92 18.17
N LYS A 666 31.87 21.27 18.98
CA LYS A 666 32.58 22.58 18.90
C LYS A 666 33.20 22.87 17.53
N LEU A 667 33.58 21.82 16.81
CA LEU A 667 34.18 21.95 15.49
C LEU A 667 33.13 21.90 14.38
N CYS A 668 31.87 21.61 14.72
CA CYS A 668 30.79 21.50 13.75
C CYS A 668 30.22 22.88 13.40
N GLU A 669 29.81 23.04 12.14
CA GLU A 669 29.28 24.30 11.61
C GLU A 669 27.84 24.16 11.10
N ARG A 670 27.41 22.93 10.77
CA ARG A 670 26.11 22.68 10.16
C ARG A 670 25.18 22.06 11.18
N PHE A 671 24.18 22.82 11.60
CA PHE A 671 23.21 22.38 12.60
C PHE A 671 21.79 22.37 12.01
N TYR A 672 21.02 21.35 12.39
CA TYR A 672 19.64 21.16 11.91
C TYR A 672 18.72 20.87 13.09
N GLU A 673 17.63 21.63 13.23
CA GLU A 673 16.57 21.34 14.18
C GLU A 673 15.58 20.35 13.54
N VAL A 674 15.30 19.25 14.24
CA VAL A 674 14.31 18.26 13.80
C VAL A 674 12.91 18.84 13.95
N VAL A 675 12.32 19.16 12.80
CA VAL A 675 10.92 19.61 12.67
C VAL A 675 10.18 18.66 11.73
N GLY A 676 8.86 18.55 11.90
CA GLY A 676 8.01 17.67 11.09
C GLY A 676 6.61 17.54 11.65
N ASP A 677 5.79 16.72 11.00
CA ASP A 677 4.42 16.42 11.41
C ASP A 677 4.34 15.02 12.06
N ALA A 678 3.22 14.73 12.74
CA ALA A 678 2.98 13.42 13.32
C ALA A 678 2.96 12.33 12.23
N GLY A 679 3.64 11.21 12.47
CA GLY A 679 3.79 10.13 11.49
C GLY A 679 5.09 10.17 10.71
N ASP A 680 5.88 11.23 10.83
CA ASP A 680 7.21 11.32 10.21
C ASP A 680 8.26 10.49 10.99
N ILE A 681 9.22 9.92 10.27
CA ILE A 681 10.40 9.25 10.86
C ILE A 681 11.66 9.84 10.24
N LEU A 682 12.64 10.18 11.08
CA LEU A 682 14.00 10.47 10.63
C LEU A 682 14.88 9.25 10.91
N LEU A 683 15.68 8.83 9.92
CA LEU A 683 16.72 7.81 10.10
C LEU A 683 18.07 8.52 10.11
N LEU A 684 18.80 8.41 11.22
CA LEU A 684 20.07 9.07 11.46
C LEU A 684 21.21 8.03 11.46
N HIS A 685 22.35 8.44 10.90
CA HIS A 685 23.59 7.73 10.98
C HIS A 685 24.04 7.57 12.45
N PRO A 686 24.58 6.43 12.88
CA PRO A 686 24.86 6.13 14.29
C PRO A 686 25.96 7.01 14.89
N LEU A 687 26.82 7.59 14.02
CA LEU A 687 27.84 8.56 14.40
C LEU A 687 27.38 10.03 14.35
N LEU A 688 26.10 10.29 14.04
CA LEU A 688 25.58 11.65 13.99
C LEU A 688 25.34 12.16 15.41
N MET A 689 26.15 13.15 15.80
CA MET A 689 25.98 13.83 17.08
C MET A 689 24.65 14.57 17.11
N HIS A 690 23.89 14.32 18.17
CA HIS A 690 22.61 14.97 18.39
C HIS A 690 22.42 15.37 19.85
N SER A 691 21.50 16.30 20.08
CA SER A 691 21.15 16.80 21.41
C SER A 691 19.70 17.26 21.42
N ALA A 692 18.96 17.00 22.50
CA ALA A 692 17.73 17.74 22.73
C ALA A 692 18.05 19.21 23.03
N SER A 693 17.18 20.14 22.64
CA SER A 693 17.19 21.52 23.14
C SER A 693 16.26 21.68 24.34
N GLN A 694 16.41 22.78 25.06
CA GLN A 694 15.46 23.19 26.09
C GLN A 694 14.12 23.55 25.43
N ASN A 695 13.02 23.13 26.05
CA ASN A 695 11.69 23.42 25.54
C ASN A 695 11.14 24.68 26.22
N ARG A 696 10.93 25.75 25.44
CA ARG A 696 10.38 27.02 25.94
C ARG A 696 8.94 27.26 25.54
N SER A 697 8.39 26.37 24.71
CA SER A 697 7.15 26.62 23.98
C SER A 697 5.88 26.47 24.81
N GLY A 698 5.95 25.81 25.98
CA GLY A 698 4.76 25.38 26.70
C GLY A 698 3.96 24.30 25.97
N ARG A 699 4.54 23.61 24.98
CA ARG A 699 3.95 22.46 24.29
C ARG A 699 4.79 21.22 24.58
N ILE A 700 4.15 20.07 24.82
CA ILE A 700 4.88 18.82 24.98
C ILE A 700 5.45 18.38 23.64
N ARG A 701 6.74 18.06 23.60
CA ARG A 701 7.35 17.38 22.45
C ARG A 701 7.16 15.88 22.61
N TRP A 702 6.31 15.28 21.78
CA TRP A 702 6.10 13.84 21.73
C TRP A 702 6.97 13.21 20.64
N MET A 703 7.96 12.41 21.04
CA MET A 703 8.78 11.65 20.10
C MET A 703 9.17 10.29 20.67
N ALA A 704 9.59 9.37 19.82
CA ALA A 704 10.35 8.19 20.21
C ALA A 704 11.73 8.23 19.56
N ASN A 705 12.72 7.65 20.25
CA ASN A 705 14.04 7.41 19.69
C ASN A 705 14.36 5.90 19.69
N PRO A 706 13.73 5.10 18.81
CA PRO A 706 14.11 3.70 18.67
C PRO A 706 15.42 3.57 17.88
N MET A 707 16.24 2.57 18.25
CA MET A 707 17.47 2.24 17.55
C MET A 707 17.27 0.99 16.67
N VAL A 708 18.07 0.88 15.62
CA VAL A 708 18.14 -0.30 14.76
C VAL A 708 19.50 -0.94 14.94
N TYR A 709 19.53 -2.13 15.52
CA TYR A 709 20.75 -2.89 15.77
C TYR A 709 21.06 -3.87 14.64
N MET A 710 22.35 -4.04 14.38
CA MET A 710 22.92 -4.96 13.41
C MET A 710 23.29 -6.28 14.10
N LYS A 711 23.10 -7.41 13.40
CA LYS A 711 23.50 -8.74 13.89
C LYS A 711 25.02 -8.82 14.12
N GLN A 712 25.81 -8.17 13.28
CA GLN A 712 27.27 -8.04 13.40
C GLN A 712 27.65 -6.55 13.43
N PRO A 713 28.81 -6.19 14.01
CA PRO A 713 29.31 -4.82 13.93
C PRO A 713 29.45 -4.32 12.49
N LEU A 714 29.40 -3.00 12.30
CA LEU A 714 29.70 -2.36 11.01
C LEU A 714 31.12 -2.73 10.56
N ASP A 715 31.28 -3.02 9.26
CA ASP A 715 32.57 -3.40 8.68
C ASP A 715 32.91 -2.51 7.48
N ILE A 716 33.75 -1.51 7.76
CA ILE A 716 34.24 -0.52 6.80
C ILE A 716 35.46 -1.01 6.00
N THR A 717 35.95 -2.23 6.27
CA THR A 717 37.13 -2.80 5.59
C THR A 717 36.75 -3.63 4.36
N ARG A 718 35.45 -3.87 4.16
CA ARG A 718 34.91 -4.53 2.97
C ARG A 718 35.16 -3.66 1.72
N PRO A 719 35.18 -4.27 0.50
CA PRO A 719 35.27 -3.53 -0.74
C PRO A 719 34.22 -2.40 -0.80
N VAL A 720 34.58 -1.25 -1.39
CA VAL A 720 33.76 -0.03 -1.37
C VAL A 720 32.36 -0.27 -1.95
N GLU A 721 32.29 -1.07 -3.01
CA GLU A 721 31.06 -1.51 -3.65
C GLU A 721 30.14 -2.33 -2.73
N GLN A 722 30.68 -2.96 -1.68
CA GLN A 722 29.98 -3.77 -0.67
C GLN A 722 29.57 -3.03 0.60
N LEU A 723 29.96 -1.76 0.72
CA LEU A 723 29.60 -0.96 1.87
C LEU A 723 28.14 -0.49 1.77
N SER A 724 27.38 -0.71 2.84
CA SER A 724 26.08 -0.04 2.98
C SER A 724 26.28 1.49 3.03
N PRO A 725 25.26 2.31 2.72
CA PRO A 725 25.36 3.76 2.87
C PRO A 725 25.89 4.23 4.23
N VAL A 726 25.52 3.55 5.33
CA VAL A 726 26.08 3.83 6.66
C VAL A 726 27.60 3.59 6.70
N GLU A 727 28.06 2.43 6.25
CA GLU A 727 29.51 2.14 6.26
C GLU A 727 30.29 2.99 5.26
N LEU A 728 29.68 3.28 4.10
CA LEU A 728 30.27 4.11 3.06
C LEU A 728 30.49 5.55 3.54
N ALA A 729 29.59 6.10 4.37
CA ALA A 729 29.79 7.41 4.98
C ALA A 729 31.05 7.43 5.86
N ILE A 730 31.25 6.39 6.67
CA ILE A 730 32.43 6.23 7.53
C ILE A 730 33.70 6.05 6.69
N HIS A 731 33.67 5.16 5.71
CA HIS A 731 34.78 4.90 4.80
C HIS A 731 35.21 6.17 4.03
N ARG A 732 34.26 6.88 3.40
CA ARG A 732 34.54 8.16 2.71
C ARG A 732 35.19 9.17 3.66
N ALA A 733 34.69 9.30 4.89
CA ALA A 733 35.22 10.24 5.87
C ALA A 733 36.67 9.97 6.28
N ILE A 734 37.05 8.69 6.42
CA ILE A 734 38.39 8.26 6.81
C ILE A 734 39.36 8.41 5.63
N HIS A 735 38.96 8.00 4.41
CA HIS A 735 39.88 7.92 3.27
C HIS A 735 39.98 9.20 2.42
N GLN A 736 38.97 10.08 2.41
CA GLN A 736 39.09 11.39 1.75
C GLN A 736 40.12 12.32 2.43
N ALA A 737 40.47 12.06 3.69
CA ALA A 737 41.53 12.80 4.39
C ALA A 737 42.94 12.45 3.88
N ILE A 738 43.14 11.26 3.31
CA ILE A 738 44.46 10.76 2.87
C ILE A 738 44.90 11.38 1.53
N GLN A 739 44.00 12.03 0.78
CA GLN A 739 44.34 12.72 -0.47
C GLN A 739 44.47 14.26 -0.34
N ALA A 740 44.30 14.79 0.87
CA ALA A 740 44.41 16.23 1.16
C ALA A 740 45.62 16.60 2.04
N GLU A 741 46.42 15.61 2.43
CA GLU A 741 47.82 15.75 2.91
C GLU A 741 48.77 15.29 1.80
#